data_AF-A0AAE1XD98-F1
#
_entry.id   AF-A0AAE1XD98-F1
#
_cell.length_a   1.000
_cell.length_b   1.000
_cell.length_c   1.000
_cell.angle_alpha   90.00
_cell.angle_beta   90.00
_cell.angle_gamma   90.00
#
_symmetry.space_group_name_H-M   'P 1'
#
loop_
_entity.id
_entity.type
_entity.pdbx_description
1 polymer ?
#
loop_
_entity_poly.entity_id
_entity_poly.type
_entity_poly.pdbx_seq_one_letter_code
_entity_poly.pdbx_strand_id
1 'polypeptide(L)'
;METTFKDDNSLYGSLSVDLKDFASIGTRNSSTLQITRNKLEEYRKPIDHKFIGCFVKNKMRLSVIHLFVSTLCLMTSAALALSLAKPGCQETCGNVTIPYPFGIGSKCYLKSSFAVICENSTNPARLFLSSMRLEILNMSLYGTVRVVQPVLALNCSDELKTQYLGKSLVGSPFTISALQNSLTVLGCRNSVWLRANRTTTNGGCMAICDDNSTDTSCNGINCCKITIPKGLKELQFTYQSIRKGRNKSFCGYAFLADKKWFREDYRKYNGLRSDLQDPFDQEFGNASMVLEWEYDDALEYVSDGTNCVYPNERSFSYSSLYFELSSRVCYCLDGFEGNPYLPEGCQDIDECGNSTICPHGFTCTNTMGSYYCQKQKSRQNIVFIVIGCALGALGLLLGAWASTKAIRKRIKAHKKRKFFRRNGGLLLEQQLSSTDNGLEKTKLFTSKELAHATDQYNENRILGCGGQGTVYKGMLADGRIVAVKKSKRVDEDDLEVFINEVVILSQINHRNVVRLLGCCLETEVPLLVYEFIPNGTLFQHIHEPNEDFPSSWQMRMRIARDVAGALSYLHFAASKPIYHRDIKSTNILLDEKYRAKVSDFGTSRSVAIDQTHLTTRVLGTFGYLDPEYFQSSQFTEKSDVYSFGVVMVELLTGEKAISSVRADSRREQVAAIAELARRCLHLNGKNRPTMKEVAVELEGIQQLKEGSVVVQNHDNNRQCHSVHEFAESYDFSCISGSMHLDTITACSAEMEHPLLDEP
;
A
#
# COMPACT_ATOMS: atom_id res chain seq x y z
N MET A 1 -35.03 -64.01 11.08
CA MET A 1 -35.70 -64.74 10.00
C MET A 1 -35.47 -63.91 8.75
N GLU A 2 -34.91 -64.51 7.69
CA GLU A 2 -34.77 -64.04 6.30
C GLU A 2 -34.22 -62.60 6.07
N THR A 3 -32.97 -62.38 5.62
CA THR A 3 -32.30 -62.73 4.32
C THR A 3 -32.98 -62.07 3.12
N THR A 4 -32.32 -61.22 2.31
CA THR A 4 -31.28 -61.48 1.29
C THR A 4 -31.02 -60.12 0.57
N PHE A 5 -29.98 -59.81 -0.23
CA PHE A 5 -28.74 -60.42 -0.74
C PHE A 5 -27.78 -59.24 -1.12
N LYS A 6 -26.44 -59.34 -0.95
CA LYS A 6 -25.41 -59.69 -1.99
C LYS A 6 -25.44 -58.81 -3.26
N ASP A 7 -24.36 -58.40 -3.93
CA ASP A 7 -22.87 -58.38 -3.77
C ASP A 7 -22.37 -57.23 -4.74
N ASP A 8 -21.09 -56.85 -4.97
CA ASP A 8 -19.78 -57.42 -4.62
C ASP A 8 -18.62 -56.39 -4.56
N ASN A 9 -17.42 -56.87 -4.20
CA ASN A 9 -16.03 -56.51 -4.58
C ASN A 9 -15.75 -55.35 -5.59
N SER A 10 -14.62 -54.62 -5.55
CA SER A 10 -13.20 -55.05 -5.46
C SER A 10 -12.28 -53.79 -5.46
N LEU A 11 -11.05 -53.69 -4.91
CA LEU A 11 -10.15 -54.57 -4.14
C LEU A 11 -9.02 -53.70 -3.48
N TYR A 12 -8.58 -53.99 -2.23
CA TYR A 12 -7.35 -53.55 -1.50
C TYR A 12 -6.97 -52.04 -1.38
N GLY A 13 -6.38 -51.56 -0.27
CA GLY A 13 -6.06 -52.21 1.00
C GLY A 13 -5.28 -51.29 1.98
N SER A 14 -5.83 -51.16 3.19
CA SER A 14 -5.19 -51.40 4.51
C SER A 14 -3.64 -51.51 4.61
N LEU A 15 -2.96 -51.09 5.70
CA LEU A 15 -3.42 -50.97 7.10
C LEU A 15 -2.57 -49.94 7.89
N SER A 16 -3.15 -49.34 8.94
CA SER A 16 -2.44 -48.59 10.00
C SER A 16 -1.82 -49.51 11.06
N VAL A 17 -0.70 -49.12 11.69
CA VAL A 17 -0.34 -49.53 13.07
C VAL A 17 0.32 -48.38 13.84
N ASP A 18 0.00 -48.29 15.12
CA ASP A 18 0.44 -47.32 16.12
C ASP A 18 1.95 -47.32 16.45
N LEU A 19 2.40 -46.19 17.02
CA LEU A 19 3.62 -46.13 17.83
C LEU A 19 3.34 -46.54 19.27
N LYS A 20 4.08 -47.55 19.77
CA LYS A 20 4.58 -47.60 21.15
C LYS A 20 5.72 -48.60 21.29
N ASP A 21 6.48 -48.40 22.37
CA ASP A 21 7.57 -49.23 22.87
C ASP A 21 8.78 -49.38 21.94
N PHE A 22 9.87 -48.69 22.30
CA PHE A 22 11.11 -49.36 22.71
C PHE A 22 12.07 -48.35 23.37
N ALA A 23 12.27 -48.52 24.68
CA ALA A 23 13.42 -48.00 25.39
C ALA A 23 14.26 -49.18 25.90
N SER A 24 15.55 -48.96 26.13
CA SER A 24 16.54 -49.94 26.62
C SER A 24 16.87 -51.10 25.65
N ILE A 25 18.02 -50.97 24.98
CA ILE A 25 19.23 -51.79 25.27
C ILE A 25 20.43 -51.00 24.74
N GLY A 26 21.48 -50.89 25.53
CA GLY A 26 22.76 -50.35 25.08
C GLY A 26 23.86 -51.38 25.24
N THR A 27 24.67 -51.58 24.19
CA THR A 27 26.14 -51.65 24.27
C THR A 27 26.77 -51.86 22.89
N ARG A 28 27.85 -51.10 22.61
CA ARG A 28 28.97 -51.39 21.71
C ARG A 28 28.69 -52.13 20.39
N ASN A 29 28.88 -51.43 19.27
CA ASN A 29 30.12 -51.62 18.51
C ASN A 29 30.47 -50.47 17.56
N SER A 30 31.78 -50.22 17.43
CA SER A 30 32.36 -49.10 16.67
C SER A 30 32.70 -49.52 15.24
N SER A 31 31.70 -49.57 14.35
CA SER A 31 31.94 -49.82 12.92
C SER A 31 30.86 -49.28 11.96
N THR A 32 29.81 -48.62 12.46
CA THR A 32 28.65 -48.17 11.63
C THR A 32 28.59 -46.64 11.40
N LEU A 33 29.65 -45.90 11.69
CA LEU A 33 29.66 -44.42 11.64
C LEU A 33 30.36 -43.83 10.39
N GLN A 34 30.84 -44.68 9.48
CA GLN A 34 31.56 -44.26 8.27
C GLN A 34 30.72 -44.32 6.97
N ILE A 35 29.59 -45.05 6.96
CA ILE A 35 28.87 -45.41 5.71
C ILE A 35 27.65 -44.50 5.45
N THR A 36 27.05 -43.89 6.47
CA THR A 36 25.91 -42.96 6.36
C THR A 36 26.30 -41.51 6.07
N ARG A 37 27.58 -41.21 5.80
CA ARG A 37 28.05 -39.86 5.41
C ARG A 37 28.12 -39.63 3.90
N ASN A 38 28.21 -40.70 3.10
CA ASN A 38 28.47 -40.63 1.65
C ASN A 38 27.24 -40.94 0.76
N LYS A 39 26.01 -40.81 1.28
CA LYS A 39 24.76 -41.01 0.50
C LYS A 39 23.73 -39.88 0.63
N LEU A 40 24.14 -38.70 1.11
CA LEU A 40 23.25 -37.53 1.30
C LEU A 40 23.73 -36.25 0.58
N GLU A 41 24.69 -36.34 -0.34
CA GLU A 41 25.12 -35.20 -1.16
C GLU A 41 24.46 -35.12 -2.56
N GLU A 42 23.74 -36.16 -3.00
CA GLU A 42 23.25 -36.26 -4.40
C GLU A 42 21.87 -35.63 -4.68
N TYR A 43 21.22 -35.02 -3.68
CA TYR A 43 19.88 -34.39 -3.84
C TYR A 43 19.84 -32.90 -3.49
N ARG A 44 20.90 -32.15 -3.88
CA ARG A 44 20.93 -30.68 -3.76
C ARG A 44 20.89 -29.96 -5.09
N LYS A 45 19.84 -30.18 -5.89
CA LYS A 45 19.53 -29.28 -7.02
C LYS A 45 19.14 -27.88 -6.47
N PRO A 46 19.57 -26.78 -7.13
CA PRO A 46 19.21 -25.44 -6.70
C PRO A 46 17.72 -25.19 -6.95
N ILE A 47 17.03 -24.64 -5.95
CA ILE A 47 15.64 -24.19 -6.12
C ILE A 47 15.67 -22.96 -7.02
N ASP A 48 14.95 -23.06 -8.14
CA ASP A 48 14.98 -22.09 -9.22
C ASP A 48 14.45 -20.70 -8.78
N HIS A 49 15.13 -19.64 -9.24
CA HIS A 49 15.06 -18.30 -8.66
C HIS A 49 13.77 -17.53 -9.00
N LYS A 50 12.82 -18.15 -9.72
CA LYS A 50 11.57 -17.53 -10.20
C LYS A 50 10.40 -17.52 -9.20
N PHE A 51 10.34 -18.45 -8.24
CA PHE A 51 9.14 -18.58 -7.37
C PHE A 51 9.05 -17.56 -6.21
N ILE A 52 10.11 -16.80 -5.94
CA ILE A 52 10.13 -15.78 -4.86
C ILE A 52 9.64 -14.40 -5.37
N GLY A 53 9.47 -14.23 -6.68
CA GLY A 53 9.10 -12.94 -7.31
C GLY A 53 7.67 -12.45 -7.01
N CYS A 54 6.70 -13.34 -6.79
CA CYS A 54 5.29 -12.93 -6.67
C CYS A 54 4.87 -12.39 -5.29
N PHE A 55 5.63 -12.63 -4.22
CA PHE A 55 5.20 -12.25 -2.86
C PHE A 55 5.67 -10.86 -2.37
N VAL A 56 6.38 -10.09 -3.21
CA VAL A 56 6.95 -8.78 -2.82
C VAL A 56 6.15 -7.58 -3.34
N LYS A 57 5.25 -7.77 -4.32
CA LYS A 57 4.57 -6.66 -5.03
C LYS A 57 3.24 -6.20 -4.41
N ASN A 58 2.92 -6.56 -3.17
CA ASN A 58 1.63 -6.24 -2.53
C ASN A 58 1.76 -5.60 -1.13
N LYS A 59 2.76 -4.72 -0.95
CA LYS A 59 3.11 -4.10 0.34
C LYS A 59 2.22 -2.93 0.79
N MET A 60 1.16 -2.61 0.03
CA MET A 60 0.34 -1.40 0.23
C MET A 60 -1.13 -1.67 0.63
N ARG A 61 -1.48 -2.91 1.02
CA ARG A 61 -2.85 -3.26 1.45
C ARG A 61 -3.02 -3.50 2.95
N LEU A 62 -1.94 -3.72 3.71
CA LEU A 62 -2.06 -4.11 5.14
C LEU A 62 -2.40 -2.93 6.08
N SER A 63 -1.93 -1.72 5.80
CA SER A 63 -2.27 -0.52 6.59
C SER A 63 -3.72 -0.07 6.37
N VAL A 64 -4.28 -0.29 5.18
CA VAL A 64 -5.68 0.05 4.88
C VAL A 64 -6.64 -0.86 5.65
N ILE A 65 -6.32 -2.16 5.76
CA ILE A 65 -7.13 -3.12 6.53
C ILE A 65 -7.11 -2.77 8.03
N HIS A 66 -5.96 -2.38 8.60
CA HIS A 66 -5.92 -1.94 10.00
C HIS A 66 -6.67 -0.63 10.27
N LEU A 67 -6.73 0.30 9.30
CA LEU A 67 -7.51 1.53 9.44
C LEU A 67 -9.01 1.24 9.34
N PHE A 68 -9.44 0.40 8.38
CA PHE A 68 -10.84 -0.04 8.24
C PHE A 68 -11.38 -0.79 9.46
N VAL A 69 -10.54 -1.61 10.12
CA VAL A 69 -10.93 -2.35 11.34
C VAL A 69 -10.96 -1.45 12.58
N SER A 70 -10.27 -0.29 12.57
CA SER A 70 -10.21 0.61 13.73
C SER A 70 -11.31 1.69 13.75
N THR A 71 -11.97 1.97 12.63
CA THR A 71 -13.01 3.02 12.55
C THR A 71 -14.45 2.49 12.72
N LEU A 72 -14.64 1.18 12.82
CA LEU A 72 -15.97 0.55 12.93
C LEU A 72 -16.30 0.06 14.36
N CYS A 73 -16.11 0.94 15.35
CA CYS A 73 -16.51 0.68 16.75
C CYS A 73 -16.76 1.99 17.51
N LEU A 74 -17.78 2.75 17.10
CA LEU A 74 -18.49 3.76 17.90
C LEU A 74 -19.65 4.37 17.09
N MET A 75 -20.73 3.62 16.93
CA MET A 75 -22.06 4.18 16.65
C MET A 75 -23.05 3.50 17.58
N THR A 76 -23.65 4.27 18.49
CA THR A 76 -24.71 3.81 19.38
C THR A 76 -25.98 3.56 18.57
N SER A 77 -26.48 2.33 18.59
CA SER A 77 -27.74 1.95 17.97
C SER A 77 -28.92 2.58 18.71
N ALA A 78 -29.44 3.69 18.17
CA ALA A 78 -30.87 3.93 18.27
C ALA A 78 -31.55 2.89 17.36
N ALA A 79 -32.47 2.10 17.91
CA ALA A 79 -33.25 1.15 17.12
C ALA A 79 -34.11 1.92 16.11
N LEU A 80 -33.65 1.95 14.86
CA LEU A 80 -34.43 2.43 13.73
C LEU A 80 -35.46 1.35 13.40
N ALA A 81 -36.75 1.66 13.55
CA ALA A 81 -37.80 0.77 13.10
C ALA A 81 -37.63 0.51 11.59
N LEU A 82 -37.74 -0.74 11.16
CA LEU A 82 -37.59 -1.08 9.74
C LEU A 82 -38.63 -0.34 8.89
N SER A 83 -38.16 0.37 7.87
CA SER A 83 -39.03 1.02 6.89
C SER A 83 -39.76 -0.03 6.06
N LEU A 84 -41.07 0.09 5.97
CA LEU A 84 -41.91 -0.75 5.10
C LEU A 84 -42.03 -0.17 3.68
N ALA A 85 -41.60 1.07 3.46
CA ALA A 85 -41.55 1.68 2.14
C ALA A 85 -40.24 1.32 1.42
N LYS A 86 -40.20 1.57 0.12
CA LYS A 86 -38.96 1.47 -0.64
C LYS A 86 -37.97 2.56 -0.19
N PRO A 87 -36.68 2.26 0.02
CA PRO A 87 -35.71 3.26 0.47
C PRO A 87 -35.71 4.54 -0.37
N GLY A 88 -35.81 5.69 0.30
CA GLY A 88 -35.90 7.01 -0.33
C GLY A 88 -37.30 7.44 -0.79
N CYS A 89 -38.34 6.65 -0.50
CA CYS A 89 -39.74 6.98 -0.80
C CYS A 89 -40.51 7.43 0.44
N GLN A 90 -41.62 8.15 0.23
CA GLN A 90 -42.47 8.65 1.32
C GLN A 90 -43.21 7.51 2.03
N GLU A 91 -42.95 7.34 3.33
CA GLU A 91 -43.49 6.27 4.17
C GLU A 91 -44.91 6.48 4.68
N THR A 92 -45.38 7.73 4.76
CA THR A 92 -46.69 8.06 5.35
C THR A 92 -47.40 9.17 4.59
N CYS A 93 -48.73 9.11 4.56
CA CYS A 93 -49.61 10.19 4.11
C CYS A 93 -50.75 10.34 5.12
N GLY A 94 -50.83 11.49 5.80
CA GLY A 94 -51.72 11.66 6.94
C GLY A 94 -51.46 10.58 7.99
N ASN A 95 -52.49 9.79 8.31
CA ASN A 95 -52.41 8.69 9.28
C ASN A 95 -52.19 7.31 8.64
N VAL A 96 -51.86 7.24 7.33
CA VAL A 96 -51.72 5.99 6.59
C VAL A 96 -50.26 5.73 6.23
N THR A 97 -49.71 4.62 6.71
CA THR A 97 -48.40 4.09 6.30
C THR A 97 -48.48 3.49 4.89
N ILE A 98 -47.48 3.74 4.06
CA ILE A 98 -47.40 3.36 2.64
C ILE A 98 -46.33 2.27 2.46
N PRO A 99 -46.69 0.98 2.58
CA PRO A 99 -45.76 -0.11 2.30
C PRO A 99 -45.54 -0.30 0.80
N TYR A 100 -44.32 -0.68 0.40
CA TYR A 100 -44.10 -1.25 -0.94
C TYR A 100 -44.94 -2.56 -1.06
N PRO A 101 -45.63 -2.84 -2.18
CA PRO A 101 -45.48 -2.32 -3.55
C PRO A 101 -46.12 -0.96 -3.85
N PHE A 102 -46.81 -0.32 -2.90
CA PHE A 102 -47.39 1.01 -3.07
C PHE A 102 -46.33 2.12 -2.90
N GLY A 103 -46.56 3.28 -3.52
CA GLY A 103 -45.64 4.41 -3.38
C GLY A 103 -46.11 5.68 -4.11
N ILE A 104 -45.56 6.81 -3.66
CA ILE A 104 -45.79 8.15 -4.25
C ILE A 104 -44.57 8.51 -5.12
N GLY A 105 -44.81 8.96 -6.34
CA GLY A 105 -43.75 9.41 -7.25
C GLY A 105 -43.07 8.28 -8.04
N SER A 106 -42.29 8.67 -9.06
CA SER A 106 -41.64 7.73 -9.98
C SER A 106 -40.66 6.80 -9.27
N LYS A 107 -40.70 5.50 -9.60
CA LYS A 107 -39.85 4.41 -9.05
C LYS A 107 -40.18 3.97 -7.60
N CYS A 108 -41.13 4.61 -6.92
CA CYS A 108 -41.50 4.26 -5.54
C CYS A 108 -42.55 3.15 -5.42
N TYR A 109 -43.33 2.90 -6.47
CA TYR A 109 -44.26 1.79 -6.58
C TYR A 109 -43.72 0.71 -7.55
N LEU A 110 -44.27 -0.50 -7.45
CA LEU A 110 -43.92 -1.65 -8.29
C LEU A 110 -44.45 -1.51 -9.74
N LYS A 111 -45.78 -1.44 -9.91
CA LYS A 111 -46.49 -1.21 -11.18
C LYS A 111 -47.36 0.04 -11.04
N SER A 112 -47.69 0.71 -12.14
CA SER A 112 -48.50 1.94 -12.15
C SER A 112 -49.84 1.80 -11.42
N SER A 113 -50.41 0.60 -11.38
CA SER A 113 -51.64 0.30 -10.62
C SER A 113 -51.48 0.42 -9.09
N PHE A 114 -50.27 0.30 -8.55
CA PHE A 114 -49.93 0.51 -7.13
C PHE A 114 -49.48 1.95 -6.82
N ALA A 115 -49.44 2.85 -7.81
CA ALA A 115 -49.15 4.26 -7.57
C ALA A 115 -50.26 4.89 -6.71
N VAL A 116 -49.87 5.64 -5.69
CA VAL A 116 -50.79 6.37 -4.80
C VAL A 116 -50.52 7.87 -4.83
N ILE A 117 -51.57 8.65 -4.57
CA ILE A 117 -51.55 10.12 -4.55
C ILE A 117 -51.90 10.58 -3.13
N CYS A 118 -51.04 11.39 -2.52
CA CYS A 118 -51.32 12.06 -1.25
C CYS A 118 -51.83 13.48 -1.50
N GLU A 119 -53.06 13.77 -1.05
CA GLU A 119 -53.74 15.04 -1.26
C GLU A 119 -53.66 15.91 0.01
N ASN A 120 -52.62 16.74 0.06
CA ASN A 120 -52.28 17.59 1.20
C ASN A 120 -53.21 18.82 1.39
N SER A 121 -54.20 19.03 0.53
CA SER A 121 -55.21 20.10 0.68
C SER A 121 -56.25 19.80 1.77
N THR A 122 -56.22 18.58 2.32
CA THR A 122 -57.08 18.12 3.41
C THR A 122 -56.28 17.96 4.71
N ASN A 123 -56.94 18.15 5.86
CA ASN A 123 -56.32 17.95 7.18
C ASN A 123 -57.15 16.94 8.01
N PRO A 124 -56.63 15.74 8.32
CA PRO A 124 -55.36 15.18 7.84
C PRO A 124 -55.36 14.94 6.33
N ALA A 125 -54.16 14.85 5.73
CA ALA A 125 -53.99 14.58 4.31
C ALA A 125 -54.56 13.19 3.93
N ARG A 126 -55.23 13.11 2.79
CA ARG A 126 -55.88 11.89 2.30
C ARG A 126 -55.07 11.18 1.24
N LEU A 127 -55.04 9.86 1.30
CA LEU A 127 -54.33 9.01 0.34
C LEU A 127 -55.31 8.38 -0.65
N PHE A 128 -54.96 8.32 -1.93
CA PHE A 128 -55.80 7.74 -2.99
C PHE A 128 -55.05 6.77 -3.89
N LEU A 129 -55.70 5.67 -4.32
CA LEU A 129 -55.23 4.85 -5.44
C LEU A 129 -55.24 5.67 -6.73
N SER A 130 -54.08 5.86 -7.37
CA SER A 130 -53.95 6.76 -8.53
C SER A 130 -54.77 6.31 -9.74
N SER A 131 -54.88 5.00 -9.95
CA SER A 131 -55.55 4.38 -11.10
C SER A 131 -57.06 4.59 -11.11
N MET A 132 -57.69 4.57 -9.94
CA MET A 132 -59.15 4.58 -9.79
C MET A 132 -59.69 5.76 -8.99
N ARG A 133 -58.83 6.55 -8.32
CA ARG A 133 -59.20 7.59 -7.34
C ARG A 133 -60.18 7.05 -6.29
N LEU A 134 -59.76 6.02 -5.57
CA LEU A 134 -60.42 5.50 -4.37
C LEU A 134 -59.59 5.93 -3.15
N GLU A 135 -60.22 6.52 -2.14
CA GLU A 135 -59.55 6.93 -0.90
C GLU A 135 -59.11 5.69 -0.12
N ILE A 136 -57.86 5.64 0.34
CA ILE A 136 -57.28 4.54 1.10
C ILE A 136 -57.35 4.88 2.59
N LEU A 137 -57.96 3.99 3.37
CA LEU A 137 -58.04 4.10 4.82
C LEU A 137 -56.89 3.36 5.52
N ASN A 138 -56.44 2.23 4.97
CA ASN A 138 -55.39 1.38 5.55
C ASN A 138 -54.84 0.42 4.48
N MET A 139 -53.53 0.14 4.50
CA MET A 139 -52.87 -0.85 3.64
C MET A 139 -52.22 -1.93 4.49
N SER A 140 -52.48 -3.19 4.13
CA SER A 140 -51.83 -4.36 4.73
C SER A 140 -50.80 -4.92 3.77
N LEU A 141 -49.61 -5.25 4.29
CA LEU A 141 -48.61 -6.06 3.57
C LEU A 141 -49.18 -7.43 3.18
N TYR A 142 -50.12 -7.96 3.96
CA TYR A 142 -50.75 -9.26 3.75
C TYR A 142 -51.90 -9.18 2.72
N GLY A 143 -51.60 -8.67 1.51
CA GLY A 143 -52.49 -8.79 0.34
C GLY A 143 -53.80 -8.00 0.37
N THR A 144 -53.99 -7.03 1.26
CA THR A 144 -55.27 -6.28 1.36
C THR A 144 -55.10 -4.76 1.50
N VAL A 145 -56.08 -4.01 1.00
CA VAL A 145 -56.19 -2.55 1.16
C VAL A 145 -57.63 -2.15 1.47
N ARG A 146 -57.85 -1.37 2.53
CA ARG A 146 -59.16 -0.79 2.86
C ARG A 146 -59.33 0.53 2.12
N VAL A 147 -60.45 0.67 1.41
CA VAL A 147 -60.77 1.86 0.62
C VAL A 147 -62.19 2.34 0.88
N VAL A 148 -62.43 3.63 0.64
CA VAL A 148 -63.76 4.24 0.66
C VAL A 148 -64.39 4.15 -0.73
N GLN A 149 -65.67 3.76 -0.78
CA GLN A 149 -66.46 3.74 -1.99
C GLN A 149 -67.84 4.39 -1.77
N PRO A 150 -68.40 5.12 -2.75
CA PRO A 150 -69.75 5.67 -2.63
C PRO A 150 -70.82 4.59 -2.40
N VAL A 151 -71.80 4.95 -1.59
CA VAL A 151 -73.03 4.21 -1.32
C VAL A 151 -74.05 4.52 -2.42
N LEU A 152 -74.85 3.53 -2.81
CA LEU A 152 -75.87 3.69 -3.84
C LEU A 152 -77.28 3.73 -3.23
N ALA A 153 -77.98 4.85 -3.38
CA ALA A 153 -79.37 4.99 -2.97
C ALA A 153 -80.30 4.17 -3.90
N LEU A 154 -81.23 3.43 -3.30
CA LEU A 154 -82.21 2.60 -4.02
C LEU A 154 -83.53 3.36 -4.12
N ASN A 155 -84.01 3.61 -5.34
CA ASN A 155 -85.28 4.31 -5.55
C ASN A 155 -86.45 3.35 -5.33
N CYS A 156 -87.53 3.81 -4.68
CA CYS A 156 -88.75 3.05 -4.52
C CYS A 156 -89.40 2.74 -5.87
N SER A 157 -89.27 1.50 -6.34
CA SER A 157 -89.61 1.09 -7.71
C SER A 157 -90.06 -0.36 -7.75
N ASP A 158 -91.28 -0.60 -8.23
CA ASP A 158 -91.80 -1.96 -8.44
C ASP A 158 -91.22 -2.62 -9.71
N GLU A 159 -90.54 -1.84 -10.57
CA GLU A 159 -89.76 -2.35 -11.71
C GLU A 159 -88.38 -2.89 -11.28
N LEU A 160 -87.94 -3.98 -11.92
CA LEU A 160 -86.60 -4.55 -11.78
C LEU A 160 -85.53 -3.60 -12.32
N LYS A 161 -84.68 -3.07 -11.45
CA LYS A 161 -83.57 -2.17 -11.81
C LYS A 161 -82.23 -2.85 -11.63
N THR A 162 -81.44 -2.92 -12.69
CA THR A 162 -80.07 -3.44 -12.65
C THR A 162 -79.08 -2.29 -12.62
N GLN A 163 -78.16 -2.30 -11.65
CA GLN A 163 -77.15 -1.27 -11.46
C GLN A 163 -75.78 -1.89 -11.16
N TYR A 164 -74.73 -1.16 -11.54
CA TYR A 164 -73.36 -1.45 -11.12
C TYR A 164 -73.07 -0.75 -9.81
N LEU A 165 -72.33 -1.42 -8.93
CA LEU A 165 -71.96 -0.89 -7.62
C LEU A 165 -70.46 -0.63 -7.57
N GLY A 166 -70.09 0.62 -7.32
CA GLY A 166 -68.70 1.02 -7.16
C GLY A 166 -67.96 1.31 -8.45
N LYS A 167 -66.62 1.33 -8.35
CA LYS A 167 -65.73 1.50 -9.51
C LYS A 167 -65.29 0.14 -10.05
N SER A 168 -65.12 0.05 -11.37
CA SER A 168 -64.55 -1.14 -12.02
C SER A 168 -63.09 -1.33 -11.60
N LEU A 169 -62.75 -2.56 -11.18
CA LEU A 169 -61.38 -2.98 -10.90
C LEU A 169 -60.76 -3.74 -12.10
N VAL A 170 -61.46 -3.83 -13.24
CA VAL A 170 -60.99 -4.55 -14.44
C VAL A 170 -59.70 -3.91 -14.96
N GLY A 171 -58.72 -4.74 -15.35
CA GLY A 171 -57.38 -4.29 -15.73
C GLY A 171 -56.46 -3.90 -14.57
N SER A 172 -56.95 -3.93 -13.32
CA SER A 172 -56.14 -3.69 -12.12
C SER A 172 -55.74 -5.01 -11.42
N PRO A 173 -54.71 -5.01 -10.54
CA PRO A 173 -54.35 -6.16 -9.71
C PRO A 173 -55.29 -6.35 -8.50
N PHE A 174 -56.35 -5.55 -8.38
CA PHE A 174 -57.28 -5.57 -7.24
C PHE A 174 -58.52 -6.43 -7.52
N THR A 175 -59.03 -7.07 -6.48
CA THR A 175 -60.29 -7.82 -6.44
C THR A 175 -61.09 -7.43 -5.19
N ILE A 176 -62.41 -7.61 -5.20
CA ILE A 176 -63.26 -7.38 -4.03
C ILE A 176 -63.13 -8.59 -3.09
N SER A 177 -62.71 -8.38 -1.85
CA SER A 177 -62.59 -9.49 -0.88
C SER A 177 -63.95 -10.11 -0.57
N ALA A 178 -64.16 -11.35 -0.98
CA ALA A 178 -65.37 -12.13 -0.66
C ALA A 178 -65.49 -12.43 0.83
N LEU A 179 -64.35 -12.56 1.51
CA LEU A 179 -64.26 -12.93 2.92
C LEU A 179 -64.49 -11.74 3.84
N GLN A 180 -63.87 -10.60 3.54
CA GLN A 180 -63.99 -9.42 4.40
C GLN A 180 -65.23 -8.57 4.07
N ASN A 181 -65.73 -8.57 2.83
CA ASN A 181 -66.93 -7.80 2.48
C ASN A 181 -68.22 -8.62 2.44
N SER A 182 -69.34 -7.93 2.58
CA SER A 182 -70.66 -8.36 2.10
C SER A 182 -71.34 -7.25 1.31
N LEU A 183 -72.07 -7.59 0.25
CA LEU A 183 -73.04 -6.68 -0.34
C LEU A 183 -74.16 -6.50 0.68
N THR A 184 -74.34 -5.28 1.17
CA THR A 184 -75.27 -4.96 2.25
C THR A 184 -76.33 -4.00 1.73
N VAL A 185 -77.58 -4.30 2.07
CA VAL A 185 -78.77 -3.56 1.65
C VAL A 185 -79.46 -3.08 2.92
N LEU A 186 -79.36 -1.78 3.23
CA LEU A 186 -80.08 -1.14 4.35
C LEU A 186 -81.45 -0.66 3.87
N GLY A 187 -82.49 -0.82 4.70
CA GLY A 187 -83.87 -0.48 4.39
C GLY A 187 -84.72 -1.70 4.02
N CYS A 188 -86.01 -1.64 4.35
CA CYS A 188 -86.95 -2.75 4.16
C CYS A 188 -87.81 -2.64 2.88
N ARG A 189 -88.56 -3.71 2.56
CA ARG A 189 -89.34 -3.91 1.32
C ARG A 189 -88.49 -3.95 0.04
N ASN A 190 -87.24 -4.38 0.14
CA ASN A 190 -86.35 -4.54 -1.01
C ASN A 190 -85.98 -6.01 -1.21
N SER A 191 -86.08 -6.48 -2.45
CA SER A 191 -85.46 -7.73 -2.92
C SER A 191 -84.25 -7.38 -3.78
N VAL A 192 -83.12 -8.02 -3.53
CA VAL A 192 -81.85 -7.77 -4.22
C VAL A 192 -81.20 -9.08 -4.66
N TRP A 193 -80.73 -9.12 -5.90
CA TRP A 193 -80.10 -10.27 -6.54
C TRP A 193 -78.75 -9.89 -7.13
N LEU A 194 -77.69 -10.52 -6.63
CA LEU A 194 -76.32 -10.39 -7.12
C LEU A 194 -76.16 -11.16 -8.45
N ARG A 195 -75.69 -10.51 -9.51
CA ARG A 195 -75.50 -11.13 -10.83
C ARG A 195 -74.08 -11.67 -11.01
N ALA A 196 -73.93 -12.82 -11.68
CA ALA A 196 -72.64 -13.31 -12.16
C ALA A 196 -72.34 -12.77 -13.56
N ASN A 197 -73.36 -12.77 -14.41
CA ASN A 197 -73.35 -12.21 -15.75
C ASN A 197 -74.77 -11.68 -16.07
N ARG A 198 -75.04 -11.34 -17.33
CA ARG A 198 -76.35 -10.78 -17.76
C ARG A 198 -77.56 -11.70 -17.51
N THR A 199 -77.37 -13.01 -17.33
CA THR A 199 -78.44 -14.01 -17.19
C THR A 199 -78.40 -14.78 -15.88
N THR A 200 -77.25 -14.96 -15.23
CA THR A 200 -77.10 -15.77 -14.00
C THR A 200 -77.07 -14.93 -12.72
N THR A 201 -77.70 -15.47 -11.67
CA THR A 201 -77.76 -14.87 -10.33
C THR A 201 -76.94 -15.72 -9.36
N ASN A 202 -75.96 -15.12 -8.67
CA ASN A 202 -75.07 -15.78 -7.72
C ASN A 202 -75.65 -15.90 -6.31
N GLY A 203 -76.61 -15.04 -5.97
CA GLY A 203 -77.24 -15.00 -4.67
C GLY A 203 -78.28 -13.89 -4.60
N GLY A 204 -79.15 -13.94 -3.59
CA GLY A 204 -80.14 -12.89 -3.36
C GLY A 204 -80.49 -12.79 -1.89
N CYS A 205 -80.95 -11.61 -1.48
CA CYS A 205 -81.54 -11.40 -0.16
C CYS A 205 -82.78 -10.51 -0.26
N MET A 206 -83.63 -10.60 0.75
CA MET A 206 -84.85 -9.82 0.88
C MET A 206 -84.87 -9.20 2.28
N ALA A 207 -85.26 -7.93 2.37
CA ALA A 207 -85.42 -7.22 3.62
C ALA A 207 -86.91 -6.95 3.90
N ILE A 208 -87.47 -7.52 4.97
CA ILE A 208 -88.83 -7.22 5.46
C ILE A 208 -88.80 -6.12 6.53
N CYS A 209 -89.90 -5.39 6.72
CA CYS A 209 -89.98 -4.36 7.76
C CYS A 209 -90.47 -4.97 9.08
N ASP A 210 -89.82 -4.63 10.19
CA ASP A 210 -90.33 -4.84 11.55
C ASP A 210 -89.87 -3.69 12.45
N ASP A 211 -90.80 -2.80 12.80
CA ASP A 211 -90.51 -1.59 13.58
C ASP A 211 -90.15 -1.91 15.05
N ASN A 212 -90.47 -3.12 15.53
CA ASN A 212 -90.19 -3.55 16.90
C ASN A 212 -88.85 -4.31 17.04
N SER A 213 -88.20 -4.65 15.92
CA SER A 213 -86.97 -5.44 15.95
C SER A 213 -85.76 -4.62 16.39
N THR A 214 -85.14 -5.03 17.50
CA THR A 214 -83.84 -4.54 17.94
C THR A 214 -82.67 -5.31 17.31
N ASP A 215 -82.93 -6.25 16.39
CA ASP A 215 -81.87 -7.03 15.75
C ASP A 215 -81.06 -6.18 14.78
N THR A 216 -79.74 -6.14 15.00
CA THR A 216 -78.78 -5.39 14.17
C THR A 216 -77.81 -6.31 13.41
N SER A 217 -78.08 -7.61 13.39
CA SER A 217 -77.32 -8.64 12.67
C SER A 217 -77.42 -8.51 11.15
N CYS A 218 -78.54 -7.95 10.65
CA CYS A 218 -78.89 -7.79 9.23
C CYS A 218 -79.28 -9.10 8.52
N ASN A 219 -80.08 -9.92 9.20
CA ASN A 219 -80.52 -11.25 8.74
C ASN A 219 -81.79 -11.24 7.85
N GLY A 220 -82.13 -10.13 7.20
CA GLY A 220 -83.35 -9.99 6.39
C GLY A 220 -84.49 -9.21 7.06
N ILE A 221 -84.31 -8.75 8.29
CA ILE A 221 -85.21 -7.81 8.98
C ILE A 221 -84.56 -6.43 8.94
N ASN A 222 -85.27 -5.44 8.39
CA ASN A 222 -84.86 -4.03 8.17
C ASN A 222 -83.60 -3.81 7.31
N CYS A 223 -82.78 -4.83 7.10
CA CYS A 223 -81.69 -4.86 6.14
C CYS A 223 -81.31 -6.31 5.80
N CYS A 224 -80.58 -6.53 4.70
CA CYS A 224 -80.08 -7.86 4.33
C CYS A 224 -78.66 -7.83 3.75
N LYS A 225 -77.97 -8.99 3.79
CA LYS A 225 -76.60 -9.17 3.30
C LYS A 225 -76.52 -10.31 2.29
N ILE A 226 -75.66 -10.17 1.30
CA ILE A 226 -75.33 -11.20 0.30
C ILE A 226 -73.82 -11.45 0.32
N THR A 227 -73.43 -12.72 0.44
CA THR A 227 -72.03 -13.16 0.28
C THR A 227 -71.60 -13.02 -1.19
N ILE A 228 -70.39 -12.51 -1.39
CA ILE A 228 -69.86 -12.19 -2.72
C ILE A 228 -68.98 -13.37 -3.20
N PRO A 229 -68.97 -13.73 -4.50
CA PRO A 229 -68.02 -14.70 -5.04
C PRO A 229 -66.56 -14.22 -4.92
N LYS A 230 -65.62 -15.16 -4.80
CA LYS A 230 -64.18 -14.89 -4.85
C LYS A 230 -63.77 -14.37 -6.24
N GLY A 231 -62.75 -13.50 -6.29
CA GLY A 231 -62.17 -12.98 -7.53
C GLY A 231 -62.97 -11.90 -8.27
N LEU A 232 -64.04 -11.36 -7.67
CA LEU A 232 -64.92 -10.39 -8.33
C LEU A 232 -64.21 -9.03 -8.53
N LYS A 233 -64.19 -8.51 -9.77
CA LYS A 233 -63.61 -7.18 -10.12
C LYS A 233 -64.65 -6.09 -10.43
N GLU A 234 -65.90 -6.48 -10.66
CA GLU A 234 -67.05 -5.60 -10.86
C GLU A 234 -68.27 -6.23 -10.21
N LEU A 235 -69.08 -5.43 -9.52
CA LEU A 235 -70.34 -5.91 -8.95
C LEU A 235 -71.52 -5.32 -9.72
N GLN A 236 -72.36 -6.19 -10.27
CA GLN A 236 -73.68 -5.85 -10.79
C GLN A 236 -74.75 -6.54 -9.95
N PHE A 237 -75.81 -5.81 -9.60
CA PHE A 237 -76.98 -6.36 -8.91
C PHE A 237 -78.27 -5.87 -9.56
N THR A 238 -79.33 -6.66 -9.43
CA THR A 238 -80.71 -6.26 -9.74
C THR A 238 -81.45 -6.07 -8.42
N TYR A 239 -82.29 -5.03 -8.30
CA TYR A 239 -83.18 -4.84 -7.17
C TYR A 239 -84.61 -4.52 -7.61
N GLN A 240 -85.55 -4.75 -6.70
CA GLN A 240 -86.98 -4.44 -6.85
C GLN A 240 -87.57 -4.10 -5.48
N SER A 241 -88.47 -3.12 -5.41
CA SER A 241 -89.28 -2.89 -4.22
C SER A 241 -90.52 -3.78 -4.23
N ILE A 242 -90.88 -4.31 -3.06
CA ILE A 242 -91.94 -5.33 -2.92
C ILE A 242 -93.33 -4.70 -2.83
N ARG A 243 -93.43 -3.47 -2.32
CA ARG A 243 -94.66 -2.65 -2.30
C ARG A 243 -94.31 -1.17 -2.21
N LYS A 244 -94.74 -0.38 -3.20
CA LYS A 244 -94.71 1.09 -3.18
C LYS A 244 -95.38 1.69 -1.93
N GLY A 245 -94.58 2.19 -1.00
CA GLY A 245 -95.06 3.08 0.07
C GLY A 245 -95.54 4.42 -0.52
N ARG A 246 -96.56 5.03 0.07
CA ARG A 246 -97.04 6.34 -0.39
C ARG A 246 -95.93 7.39 -0.21
N ASN A 247 -95.60 8.12 -1.29
CA ASN A 247 -94.77 9.33 -1.33
C ASN A 247 -93.29 9.27 -0.86
N LYS A 248 -92.64 8.10 -0.69
CA LYS A 248 -91.18 8.03 -0.47
C LYS A 248 -90.41 7.85 -1.78
N SER A 249 -89.31 8.59 -1.98
CA SER A 249 -88.47 8.54 -3.20
C SER A 249 -87.38 7.46 -3.14
N PHE A 250 -86.79 7.26 -1.96
CA PHE A 250 -85.77 6.26 -1.69
C PHE A 250 -86.33 5.20 -0.73
N CYS A 251 -85.94 3.94 -0.95
CA CYS A 251 -86.40 2.78 -0.19
C CYS A 251 -85.25 2.06 0.54
N GLY A 252 -84.02 2.53 0.39
CA GLY A 252 -82.84 1.91 1.01
C GLY A 252 -81.52 2.34 0.39
N TYR A 253 -80.45 1.69 0.83
CA TYR A 253 -79.10 1.84 0.30
C TYR A 253 -78.47 0.48 0.00
N ALA A 254 -77.79 0.34 -1.13
CA ALA A 254 -76.93 -0.80 -1.44
C ALA A 254 -75.46 -0.36 -1.45
N PHE A 255 -74.60 -1.12 -0.77
CA PHE A 255 -73.17 -0.85 -0.73
C PHE A 255 -72.36 -2.10 -0.40
N LEU A 256 -71.09 -2.09 -0.83
CA LEU A 256 -70.09 -3.04 -0.36
C LEU A 256 -69.51 -2.51 0.95
N ALA A 257 -69.49 -3.35 1.97
CA ALA A 257 -68.89 -3.00 3.26
C ALA A 257 -68.04 -4.12 3.84
N ASP A 258 -66.92 -3.75 4.45
CA ASP A 258 -66.17 -4.57 5.40
C ASP A 258 -67.13 -5.01 6.53
N LYS A 259 -67.21 -6.33 6.76
CA LYS A 259 -68.06 -6.95 7.79
C LYS A 259 -67.74 -6.45 9.20
N LYS A 260 -66.53 -5.96 9.47
CA LYS A 260 -66.15 -5.32 10.75
C LYS A 260 -66.72 -3.90 10.83
N TRP A 261 -66.41 -3.06 9.85
CA TRP A 261 -66.94 -1.69 9.73
C TRP A 261 -68.48 -1.65 9.78
N PHE A 262 -69.16 -2.61 9.12
CA PHE A 262 -70.62 -2.72 9.19
C PHE A 262 -71.15 -3.15 10.57
N ARG A 263 -70.36 -3.73 11.47
CA ARG A 263 -70.84 -3.97 12.85
C ARG A 263 -70.66 -2.74 13.74
N GLU A 264 -69.54 -2.06 13.55
CA GLU A 264 -68.98 -1.11 14.51
C GLU A 264 -69.23 0.37 14.10
N ASP A 265 -69.01 0.75 12.84
CA ASP A 265 -68.86 2.16 12.44
C ASP A 265 -70.09 2.79 11.75
N TYR A 266 -70.88 2.04 10.99
CA TYR A 266 -72.00 2.63 10.22
C TYR A 266 -73.11 3.23 11.12
N ARG A 267 -73.14 2.89 12.41
CA ARG A 267 -74.15 3.36 13.38
C ARG A 267 -73.96 4.82 13.82
N LYS A 268 -72.91 5.49 13.34
CA LYS A 268 -72.60 6.90 13.66
C LYS A 268 -73.47 7.91 12.89
N TYR A 269 -74.12 7.48 11.81
CA TYR A 269 -75.00 8.31 10.99
C TYR A 269 -76.42 8.25 11.56
N ASN A 270 -76.96 9.40 11.98
CA ASN A 270 -78.16 9.45 12.82
C ASN A 270 -79.46 9.14 12.05
N GLY A 271 -79.55 9.47 10.75
CA GLY A 271 -80.75 9.21 9.95
C GLY A 271 -81.03 7.72 9.77
N LEU A 272 -79.97 6.90 9.71
CA LEU A 272 -80.04 5.43 9.66
C LEU A 272 -80.56 4.78 10.96
N ARG A 273 -80.76 5.56 12.03
CA ARG A 273 -81.14 5.09 13.37
C ARG A 273 -82.56 5.46 13.77
N SER A 274 -83.22 6.36 13.04
CA SER A 274 -84.52 6.96 13.41
C SER A 274 -85.74 6.48 12.62
N ASP A 275 -85.62 6.14 11.33
CA ASP A 275 -86.69 5.50 10.54
C ASP A 275 -86.09 4.45 9.59
N LEU A 276 -86.26 3.16 9.89
CA LEU A 276 -85.80 2.08 9.01
C LEU A 276 -86.72 1.85 7.80
N GLN A 277 -87.88 2.53 7.75
CA GLN A 277 -88.74 2.66 6.56
C GLN A 277 -88.42 3.89 5.71
N ASP A 278 -87.55 4.80 6.15
CA ASP A 278 -86.88 5.83 5.34
C ASP A 278 -85.46 6.05 5.86
N PRO A 279 -84.54 5.11 5.60
CA PRO A 279 -83.18 5.19 6.10
C PRO A 279 -82.36 6.32 5.46
N PHE A 280 -82.97 7.21 4.65
CA PHE A 280 -82.28 8.22 3.88
C PHE A 280 -81.56 9.25 4.78
N ASP A 281 -80.24 9.12 4.82
CA ASP A 281 -79.34 10.04 5.50
C ASP A 281 -78.44 10.68 4.44
N GLN A 282 -78.56 12.00 4.25
CA GLN A 282 -77.78 12.74 3.25
C GLN A 282 -76.28 12.74 3.57
N GLU A 283 -75.88 12.48 4.81
CA GLU A 283 -74.47 12.34 5.22
C GLU A 283 -73.92 10.93 4.91
N PHE A 284 -74.77 9.94 4.65
CA PHE A 284 -74.37 8.56 4.35
C PHE A 284 -73.95 8.34 2.89
N GLY A 285 -72.99 9.13 2.41
CA GLY A 285 -72.49 9.06 1.04
C GLY A 285 -71.52 7.90 0.76
N ASN A 286 -70.85 7.35 1.79
CA ASN A 286 -69.63 6.54 1.64
C ASN A 286 -69.55 5.35 2.61
N ALA A 287 -69.04 4.21 2.13
CA ALA A 287 -68.78 3.00 2.91
C ALA A 287 -67.33 2.51 2.78
N SER A 288 -66.80 1.85 3.81
CA SER A 288 -65.47 1.22 3.81
C SER A 288 -65.56 -0.21 3.27
N MET A 289 -64.78 -0.53 2.24
CA MET A 289 -64.64 -1.88 1.68
C MET A 289 -63.18 -2.35 1.68
N VAL A 290 -62.96 -3.65 1.64
CA VAL A 290 -61.62 -4.27 1.56
C VAL A 290 -61.38 -4.81 0.16
N LEU A 291 -60.35 -4.32 -0.52
CA LEU A 291 -59.84 -4.95 -1.72
C LEU A 291 -58.72 -5.93 -1.35
N GLU A 292 -58.73 -7.09 -2.00
CA GLU A 292 -57.56 -7.96 -2.11
C GLU A 292 -56.70 -7.45 -3.27
N TRP A 293 -55.39 -7.64 -3.19
CA TRP A 293 -54.47 -7.38 -4.29
C TRP A 293 -53.57 -8.58 -4.56
N GLU A 294 -53.14 -8.70 -5.80
CA GLU A 294 -52.32 -9.82 -6.27
C GLU A 294 -51.03 -9.33 -6.94
N TYR A 295 -49.98 -10.15 -6.80
CA TYR A 295 -48.66 -9.93 -7.36
C TYR A 295 -48.31 -11.07 -8.34
N ASP A 296 -48.37 -10.74 -9.63
CA ASP A 296 -48.37 -11.67 -10.77
C ASP A 296 -46.95 -12.01 -11.27
N ASP A 297 -45.97 -11.14 -11.05
CA ASP A 297 -44.60 -11.40 -11.51
C ASP A 297 -43.92 -12.43 -10.58
N ALA A 298 -43.04 -13.27 -11.13
CA ALA A 298 -42.21 -14.12 -10.30
C ALA A 298 -41.22 -13.26 -9.51
N LEU A 299 -41.24 -13.36 -8.17
CA LEU A 299 -40.04 -13.07 -7.38
C LEU A 299 -39.02 -14.16 -7.78
N GLU A 300 -38.20 -13.85 -8.78
CA GLU A 300 -37.17 -14.75 -9.31
C GLU A 300 -36.05 -15.02 -8.28
N TYR A 301 -36.03 -14.24 -7.21
CA TYR A 301 -35.24 -14.44 -5.99
C TYR A 301 -36.15 -14.23 -4.78
N VAL A 302 -36.57 -15.34 -4.15
CA VAL A 302 -37.11 -15.31 -2.79
C VAL A 302 -35.91 -15.16 -1.85
N SER A 303 -35.87 -14.10 -1.04
CA SER A 303 -34.80 -13.94 -0.05
C SER A 303 -34.88 -15.04 1.01
N ASP A 304 -33.76 -15.37 1.64
CA ASP A 304 -33.80 -16.04 2.93
C ASP A 304 -34.74 -15.25 3.88
N GLY A 305 -35.56 -15.96 4.65
CA GLY A 305 -36.57 -15.35 5.53
C GLY A 305 -37.91 -14.97 4.90
N THR A 306 -38.09 -15.04 3.58
CA THR A 306 -39.38 -14.75 2.91
C THR A 306 -40.13 -16.03 2.54
N ASN A 307 -41.45 -16.08 2.77
CA ASN A 307 -42.32 -17.15 2.27
C ASN A 307 -43.53 -16.57 1.52
N CYS A 308 -43.98 -17.23 0.45
CA CYS A 308 -45.14 -16.83 -0.36
C CYS A 308 -46.10 -18.00 -0.56
N VAL A 309 -47.36 -17.82 -0.20
CA VAL A 309 -48.41 -18.85 -0.30
C VAL A 309 -49.26 -18.62 -1.55
N TYR A 310 -49.53 -19.70 -2.28
CA TYR A 310 -50.38 -19.68 -3.48
C TYR A 310 -51.85 -20.04 -3.17
N PRO A 311 -52.83 -19.46 -3.87
CA PRO A 311 -54.23 -19.85 -3.71
C PRO A 311 -54.42 -21.34 -4.05
N ASN A 312 -55.23 -22.02 -3.22
CA ASN A 312 -55.52 -23.47 -3.21
C ASN A 312 -54.43 -24.41 -2.68
N GLU A 313 -53.25 -23.94 -2.29
CA GLU A 313 -52.35 -24.78 -1.47
C GLU A 313 -52.90 -24.86 -0.04
N ARG A 314 -53.03 -26.09 0.50
CA ARG A 314 -53.36 -26.31 1.92
C ARG A 314 -52.09 -26.06 2.76
N SER A 315 -51.74 -24.78 2.90
CA SER A 315 -50.65 -24.33 3.76
C SER A 315 -50.98 -24.64 5.23
N PHE A 316 -50.19 -25.51 5.85
CA PHE A 316 -50.03 -25.52 7.30
C PHE A 316 -49.24 -24.27 7.68
N SER A 317 -49.80 -23.42 8.55
CA SER A 317 -49.03 -22.35 9.22
C SER A 317 -49.29 -22.37 10.71
N TYR A 318 -48.22 -22.18 11.49
CA TYR A 318 -48.19 -22.33 12.95
C TYR A 318 -48.41 -20.97 13.65
N SER A 319 -49.47 -20.26 13.26
CA SER A 319 -50.13 -19.29 14.15
C SER A 319 -51.62 -19.28 13.82
N SER A 320 -52.47 -18.88 14.78
CA SER A 320 -53.92 -19.14 14.79
C SER A 320 -54.76 -18.31 13.81
N LEU A 321 -54.20 -17.92 12.67
CA LEU A 321 -54.84 -17.13 11.61
C LEU A 321 -55.02 -17.96 10.33
N TYR A 322 -56.13 -18.72 10.28
CA TYR A 322 -56.63 -19.30 9.03
C TYR A 322 -57.13 -18.19 8.09
N PHE A 323 -56.24 -17.67 7.24
CA PHE A 323 -56.64 -16.90 6.08
C PHE A 323 -56.96 -17.85 4.92
N GLU A 324 -58.23 -17.91 4.52
CA GLU A 324 -58.61 -18.44 3.20
C GLU A 324 -58.11 -17.46 2.10
N LEU A 325 -56.81 -17.46 1.82
CA LEU A 325 -56.22 -16.55 0.85
C LEU A 325 -56.80 -16.79 -0.55
N SER A 326 -57.35 -15.74 -1.14
CA SER A 326 -57.93 -15.75 -2.50
C SER A 326 -56.98 -15.17 -3.56
N SER A 327 -55.82 -14.66 -3.13
CA SER A 327 -54.69 -14.18 -3.95
C SER A 327 -53.36 -14.62 -3.35
N ARG A 328 -52.28 -14.57 -4.13
CA ARG A 328 -50.91 -14.85 -3.67
C ARG A 328 -50.40 -13.79 -2.70
N VAL A 329 -49.95 -14.20 -1.51
CA VAL A 329 -49.43 -13.30 -0.46
C VAL A 329 -48.08 -13.80 0.06
N CYS A 330 -47.16 -12.86 0.31
CA CYS A 330 -45.85 -13.11 0.89
C CYS A 330 -45.76 -12.51 2.30
N TYR A 331 -44.99 -13.15 3.18
CA TYR A 331 -44.75 -12.74 4.56
C TYR A 331 -43.34 -13.14 5.01
N CYS A 332 -42.84 -12.49 6.05
CA CYS A 332 -41.58 -12.84 6.70
C CYS A 332 -41.78 -14.04 7.63
N LEU A 333 -40.84 -14.99 7.62
CA LEU A 333 -40.80 -16.13 8.52
C LEU A 333 -40.56 -15.68 9.97
N ASP A 334 -40.88 -16.55 10.93
CA ASP A 334 -40.52 -16.30 12.34
C ASP A 334 -39.00 -16.09 12.46
N GLY A 335 -38.59 -15.10 13.26
CA GLY A 335 -37.20 -14.64 13.33
C GLY A 335 -36.79 -13.61 12.26
N PHE A 336 -37.70 -13.20 11.37
CA PHE A 336 -37.46 -12.16 10.36
C PHE A 336 -38.52 -11.05 10.40
N GLU A 337 -38.11 -9.81 10.12
CA GLU A 337 -38.98 -8.63 10.03
C GLU A 337 -38.78 -7.83 8.72
N GLY A 338 -39.61 -6.81 8.51
CA GLY A 338 -39.54 -5.93 7.33
C GLY A 338 -40.61 -6.20 6.28
N ASN A 339 -40.26 -6.03 5.00
CA ASN A 339 -41.20 -6.09 3.88
C ASN A 339 -40.74 -7.10 2.81
N PRO A 340 -41.45 -8.24 2.63
CA PRO A 340 -41.07 -9.32 1.71
C PRO A 340 -41.12 -8.92 0.22
N TYR A 341 -41.71 -7.77 -0.11
CA TYR A 341 -41.80 -7.27 -1.49
C TYR A 341 -40.62 -6.35 -1.88
N LEU A 342 -39.76 -5.96 -0.94
CA LEU A 342 -38.57 -5.16 -1.24
C LEU A 342 -37.46 -5.99 -1.90
N PRO A 343 -36.52 -5.37 -2.66
CA PRO A 343 -35.39 -6.09 -3.25
C PRO A 343 -34.45 -6.78 -2.24
N GLU A 344 -34.44 -6.29 -0.99
CA GLU A 344 -33.67 -6.88 0.12
C GLU A 344 -34.48 -7.95 0.89
N GLY A 345 -35.79 -8.06 0.62
CA GLY A 345 -36.69 -9.00 1.27
C GLY A 345 -36.87 -8.76 2.77
N CYS A 346 -37.12 -9.84 3.50
CA CYS A 346 -37.19 -9.85 4.96
C CYS A 346 -35.79 -9.91 5.58
N GLN A 347 -35.59 -9.22 6.70
CA GLN A 347 -34.31 -9.10 7.40
C GLN A 347 -34.32 -9.86 8.73
N ASP A 348 -33.16 -10.40 9.12
CA ASP A 348 -32.95 -11.13 10.39
C ASP A 348 -33.23 -10.23 11.61
N ILE A 349 -34.01 -10.70 12.58
CA ILE A 349 -34.25 -9.97 13.83
C ILE A 349 -33.05 -10.18 14.76
N ASP A 350 -32.44 -9.11 15.26
CA ASP A 350 -31.47 -9.21 16.37
C ASP A 350 -32.19 -9.32 17.72
N GLU A 351 -32.62 -10.54 18.07
CA GLU A 351 -33.25 -10.86 19.35
C GLU A 351 -32.28 -10.68 20.54
N CYS A 352 -30.98 -10.59 20.30
CA CYS A 352 -30.00 -10.29 21.34
C CYS A 352 -29.77 -8.77 21.56
N GLY A 353 -30.31 -7.90 20.70
CA GLY A 353 -30.07 -6.46 20.72
C GLY A 353 -30.63 -5.71 21.94
N ASN A 354 -31.66 -6.26 22.60
CA ASN A 354 -32.26 -5.67 23.81
C ASN A 354 -32.30 -6.73 24.94
N SER A 355 -31.37 -6.63 25.89
CA SER A 355 -30.76 -7.79 26.58
C SER A 355 -31.59 -8.44 27.71
N THR A 356 -32.88 -8.69 27.51
CA THR A 356 -33.79 -9.33 28.48
C THR A 356 -34.32 -10.72 28.06
N ILE A 357 -33.96 -11.19 26.86
CA ILE A 357 -34.51 -12.42 26.27
C ILE A 357 -33.91 -13.71 26.85
N CYS A 358 -32.64 -13.72 27.29
CA CYS A 358 -32.05 -14.86 27.98
C CYS A 358 -32.12 -14.76 29.51
N PRO A 359 -32.36 -15.86 30.25
CA PRO A 359 -32.33 -15.87 31.71
C PRO A 359 -30.96 -15.47 32.28
N HIS A 360 -30.95 -14.89 33.49
CA HIS A 360 -29.71 -14.53 34.19
C HIS A 360 -28.74 -15.73 34.28
N GLY A 361 -27.49 -15.51 33.86
CA GLY A 361 -26.44 -16.55 33.81
C GLY A 361 -26.32 -17.29 32.46
N PHE A 362 -27.09 -16.89 31.46
CA PHE A 362 -26.98 -17.36 30.07
C PHE A 362 -26.50 -16.22 29.16
N THR A 363 -25.72 -16.56 28.13
CA THR A 363 -25.33 -15.63 27.06
C THR A 363 -26.26 -15.83 25.86
N CYS A 364 -26.76 -14.74 25.28
CA CYS A 364 -27.53 -14.73 24.04
C CYS A 364 -26.58 -14.75 22.83
N THR A 365 -26.89 -15.55 21.82
CA THR A 365 -26.24 -15.50 20.50
C THR A 365 -27.32 -15.46 19.43
N ASN A 366 -27.30 -14.42 18.58
CA ASN A 366 -28.18 -14.33 17.42
C ASN A 366 -27.71 -15.31 16.33
N THR A 367 -28.66 -15.87 15.61
CA THR A 367 -28.48 -16.74 14.45
C THR A 367 -29.54 -16.40 13.41
N MET A 368 -29.31 -16.75 12.15
CA MET A 368 -30.25 -16.42 11.08
C MET A 368 -31.62 -17.08 11.35
N GLY A 369 -32.65 -16.25 11.59
CA GLY A 369 -34.02 -16.64 11.93
C GLY A 369 -34.24 -17.15 13.35
N SER A 370 -33.29 -16.98 14.29
CA SER A 370 -33.46 -17.44 15.67
C SER A 370 -32.35 -16.98 16.63
N TYR A 371 -32.53 -17.19 17.92
CA TYR A 371 -31.47 -17.04 18.93
C TYR A 371 -31.33 -18.30 19.79
N TYR A 372 -30.17 -18.47 20.43
CA TYR A 372 -30.01 -19.47 21.48
C TYR A 372 -29.33 -18.90 22.73
N CYS A 373 -29.85 -19.32 23.89
CA CYS A 373 -29.31 -18.97 25.20
C CYS A 373 -28.38 -20.07 25.71
N GLN A 374 -27.08 -19.79 25.84
CA GLN A 374 -26.11 -20.77 26.34
C GLN A 374 -25.76 -20.54 27.82
N LYS A 375 -25.95 -21.56 28.65
CA LYS A 375 -25.64 -21.51 30.09
C LYS A 375 -24.14 -21.32 30.31
N GLN A 376 -23.74 -20.36 31.15
CA GLN A 376 -22.34 -20.26 31.58
C GLN A 376 -21.94 -21.51 32.39
N LYS A 377 -21.06 -22.34 31.81
CA LYS A 377 -20.32 -23.36 32.58
C LYS A 377 -19.33 -22.65 33.52
N SER A 378 -19.16 -23.21 34.71
CA SER A 378 -18.21 -22.71 35.73
C SER A 378 -16.86 -22.37 35.10
N ARG A 379 -16.39 -21.14 35.37
CA ARG A 379 -15.35 -20.46 34.58
C ARG A 379 -13.92 -20.91 34.90
N GLN A 380 -13.72 -22.13 35.39
CA GLN A 380 -12.39 -22.67 35.69
C GLN A 380 -11.67 -23.24 34.46
N ASN A 381 -12.36 -23.89 33.51
CA ASN A 381 -11.68 -24.42 32.31
C ASN A 381 -11.72 -23.47 31.09
N ILE A 382 -12.73 -22.60 30.97
CA ILE A 382 -12.83 -21.68 29.82
C ILE A 382 -11.83 -20.51 29.94
N VAL A 383 -11.49 -20.05 31.15
CA VAL A 383 -10.45 -19.03 31.33
C VAL A 383 -9.09 -19.56 30.86
N PHE A 384 -8.71 -20.78 31.22
CA PHE A 384 -7.46 -21.38 30.74
C PHE A 384 -7.46 -21.67 29.23
N ILE A 385 -8.61 -21.97 28.60
CA ILE A 385 -8.68 -22.15 27.15
C ILE A 385 -8.63 -20.81 26.43
N VAL A 386 -9.33 -19.77 26.88
CA VAL A 386 -9.27 -18.43 26.24
C VAL A 386 -7.91 -17.77 26.46
N ILE A 387 -7.35 -17.84 27.67
CA ILE A 387 -5.97 -17.40 27.94
C ILE A 387 -4.97 -18.28 27.17
N GLY A 388 -5.18 -19.59 27.09
CA GLY A 388 -4.33 -20.53 26.35
C GLY A 388 -4.35 -20.28 24.83
N CYS A 389 -5.50 -19.99 24.24
CA CYS A 389 -5.64 -19.61 22.83
C CYS A 389 -5.11 -18.20 22.57
N ALA A 390 -5.28 -17.25 23.49
CA ALA A 390 -4.72 -15.90 23.37
C ALA A 390 -3.19 -15.90 23.51
N LEU A 391 -2.64 -16.61 24.51
CA LEU A 391 -1.19 -16.82 24.69
C LEU A 391 -0.60 -17.71 23.59
N GLY A 392 -1.37 -18.67 23.06
CA GLY A 392 -1.00 -19.51 21.93
C GLY A 392 -0.92 -18.70 20.63
N ALA A 393 -1.94 -17.87 20.34
CA ALA A 393 -1.93 -16.95 19.22
C ALA A 393 -0.82 -15.90 19.36
N LEU A 394 -0.63 -15.33 20.56
CA LEU A 394 0.48 -14.41 20.86
C LEU A 394 1.83 -15.12 20.71
N GLY A 395 1.96 -16.38 21.14
CA GLY A 395 3.15 -17.21 20.99
C GLY A 395 3.45 -17.56 19.53
N LEU A 396 2.42 -17.81 18.72
CA LEU A 396 2.53 -18.00 17.26
C LEU A 396 2.90 -16.70 16.54
N LEU A 397 2.33 -15.56 16.93
CA LEU A 397 2.67 -14.24 16.38
C LEU A 397 4.10 -13.82 16.77
N LEU A 398 4.50 -14.01 18.03
CA LEU A 398 5.86 -13.80 18.50
C LEU A 398 6.83 -14.80 17.85
N GLY A 399 6.43 -16.05 17.64
CA GLY A 399 7.18 -17.08 16.93
C GLY A 399 7.37 -16.75 15.45
N ALA A 400 6.33 -16.28 14.77
CA ALA A 400 6.37 -15.79 13.39
C ALA A 400 7.21 -14.51 13.26
N TRP A 401 7.11 -13.57 14.22
CA TRP A 401 7.95 -12.39 14.27
C TRP A 401 9.42 -12.73 14.54
N ALA A 402 9.69 -13.63 15.50
CA ALA A 402 11.04 -14.07 15.84
C ALA A 402 11.68 -14.86 14.69
N SER A 403 10.93 -15.74 14.03
CA SER A 403 11.41 -16.51 12.87
C SER A 403 11.58 -15.63 11.63
N THR A 404 10.67 -14.70 11.31
CA THR A 404 10.89 -13.72 10.23
C THR A 404 12.05 -12.77 10.53
N LYS A 405 12.24 -12.34 11.79
CA LYS A 405 13.41 -11.59 12.26
C LYS A 405 14.70 -12.41 12.14
N ALA A 406 14.67 -13.69 12.50
CA ALA A 406 15.79 -14.61 12.36
C ALA A 406 16.14 -14.90 10.90
N ILE A 407 15.16 -15.11 10.02
CA ILE A 407 15.33 -15.27 8.57
C ILE A 407 15.92 -14.00 7.97
N ARG A 408 15.37 -12.82 8.29
CA ARG A 408 15.93 -11.52 7.85
C ARG A 408 17.37 -11.33 8.37
N LYS A 409 17.68 -11.72 9.62
CA LYS A 409 19.04 -11.70 10.19
C LYS A 409 19.98 -12.66 9.46
N ARG A 410 19.54 -13.89 9.18
CA ARG A 410 20.29 -14.91 8.41
C ARG A 410 20.57 -14.44 6.98
N ILE A 411 19.58 -13.89 6.28
CA ILE A 411 19.76 -13.33 4.92
C ILE A 411 20.76 -12.17 4.93
N LYS A 412 20.65 -11.22 5.87
CA LYS A 412 21.62 -10.11 6.01
C LYS A 412 23.03 -10.62 6.31
N ALA A 413 23.19 -11.57 7.24
CA ALA A 413 24.48 -12.17 7.57
C ALA A 413 25.07 -12.96 6.38
N HIS A 414 24.24 -13.68 5.63
CA HIS A 414 24.66 -14.41 4.44
C HIS A 414 25.14 -13.47 3.32
N LYS A 415 24.41 -12.37 3.06
CA LYS A 415 24.85 -11.32 2.12
C LYS A 415 26.19 -10.72 2.53
N LYS A 416 26.34 -10.30 3.80
CA LYS A 416 27.62 -9.79 4.34
C LYS A 416 28.77 -10.78 4.14
N ARG A 417 28.56 -12.07 4.45
CA ARG A 417 29.60 -13.10 4.27
C ARG A 417 29.90 -13.40 2.80
N LYS A 418 28.91 -13.26 1.91
CA LYS A 418 29.11 -13.34 0.44
C LYS A 418 29.98 -12.17 -0.05
N PHE A 419 29.69 -10.94 0.37
CA PHE A 419 30.49 -9.76 0.03
C PHE A 419 31.90 -9.85 0.61
N PHE A 420 32.06 -10.22 1.89
CA PHE A 420 33.37 -10.41 2.51
C PHE A 420 34.24 -11.42 1.74
N ARG A 421 33.65 -12.53 1.26
CA ARG A 421 34.36 -13.50 0.42
C ARG A 421 34.65 -13.01 -0.99
N ARG A 422 33.70 -12.32 -1.66
CA ARG A 422 33.91 -11.72 -3.00
C ARG A 422 35.02 -10.69 -2.95
N ASN A 423 35.00 -9.81 -1.97
CA ASN A 423 35.89 -8.66 -1.85
C ASN A 423 37.27 -9.02 -1.25
N GLY A 424 37.77 -10.25 -1.52
CA GLY A 424 39.11 -10.69 -1.10
C GLY A 424 39.33 -10.92 0.41
N GLY A 425 38.28 -10.91 1.24
CA GLY A 425 38.42 -10.83 2.71
C GLY A 425 39.21 -11.97 3.36
N LEU A 426 39.16 -13.19 2.82
CA LEU A 426 39.97 -14.31 3.31
C LEU A 426 41.46 -14.11 3.01
N LEU A 427 41.80 -13.58 1.83
CA LEU A 427 43.17 -13.29 1.42
C LEU A 427 43.72 -12.13 2.25
N LEU A 428 42.91 -11.09 2.48
CA LEU A 428 43.31 -9.94 3.29
C LEU A 428 43.48 -10.31 4.77
N GLU A 429 42.60 -11.14 5.33
CA GLU A 429 42.71 -11.66 6.71
C GLU A 429 43.99 -12.51 6.90
N GLN A 430 44.42 -13.25 5.88
CA GLN A 430 45.70 -13.97 5.88
C GLN A 430 46.91 -13.02 5.81
N GLN A 431 46.89 -11.99 4.95
CA GLN A 431 47.99 -11.01 4.84
C GLN A 431 48.14 -10.12 6.09
N LEU A 432 47.02 -9.76 6.72
CA LEU A 432 47.00 -8.96 7.97
C LEU A 432 47.40 -9.77 9.21
N SER A 433 47.32 -11.10 9.15
CA SER A 433 47.80 -11.99 10.22
C SER A 433 49.26 -12.41 10.04
N SER A 434 49.78 -12.48 8.81
CA SER A 434 51.20 -12.80 8.56
C SER A 434 52.18 -11.65 8.77
N THR A 435 51.70 -10.39 8.81
CA THR A 435 52.55 -9.20 8.93
C THR A 435 52.72 -8.80 10.40
N ASP A 436 53.72 -9.37 11.08
CA ASP A 436 54.01 -9.09 12.50
C ASP A 436 55.11 -8.03 12.73
N ASN A 437 55.48 -7.29 11.68
CA ASN A 437 56.55 -6.29 11.70
C ASN A 437 56.03 -4.88 12.07
N GLY A 438 55.66 -4.66 13.33
CA GLY A 438 55.65 -3.34 14.00
C GLY A 438 54.76 -2.20 13.48
N LEU A 439 54.12 -2.33 12.31
CA LEU A 439 53.22 -1.34 11.72
C LEU A 439 51.82 -1.42 12.36
N GLU A 440 51.13 -0.27 12.50
CA GLU A 440 49.73 -0.25 12.94
C GLU A 440 48.86 -1.06 11.95
N LYS A 441 48.42 -2.25 12.37
CA LYS A 441 47.69 -3.20 11.52
C LYS A 441 46.40 -2.57 10.97
N THR A 442 46.27 -2.54 9.65
CA THR A 442 45.08 -2.05 8.90
C THR A 442 43.80 -2.68 9.46
N LYS A 443 42.93 -1.88 10.08
CA LYS A 443 41.76 -2.40 10.80
C LYS A 443 40.66 -2.83 9.82
N LEU A 444 40.11 -4.02 10.02
CA LEU A 444 38.87 -4.43 9.36
C LEU A 444 37.68 -3.80 10.10
N PHE A 445 37.03 -2.82 9.48
CA PHE A 445 35.84 -2.14 9.99
C PHE A 445 34.56 -2.88 9.61
N THR A 446 33.56 -2.84 10.48
CA THR A 446 32.22 -3.36 10.13
C THR A 446 31.41 -2.32 9.36
N SER A 447 30.53 -2.78 8.48
CA SER A 447 29.58 -1.92 7.73
C SER A 447 28.66 -1.12 8.65
N LYS A 448 28.38 -1.62 9.86
CA LYS A 448 27.58 -0.91 10.87
C LYS A 448 28.37 0.23 11.51
N GLU A 449 29.64 0.00 11.80
CA GLU A 449 30.55 0.98 12.40
C GLU A 449 30.77 2.17 11.47
N LEU A 450 31.06 1.93 10.18
CA LEU A 450 31.23 3.01 9.20
C LEU A 450 29.91 3.73 8.88
N ALA A 451 28.79 3.01 8.81
CA ALA A 451 27.48 3.64 8.63
C ALA A 451 27.06 4.49 9.84
N HIS A 452 27.52 4.18 11.06
CA HIS A 452 27.33 5.05 12.22
C HIS A 452 28.27 6.27 12.13
N ALA A 453 29.55 6.04 11.84
CA ALA A 453 30.56 7.08 11.80
C ALA A 453 30.26 8.17 10.75
N THR A 454 29.70 7.80 9.60
CA THR A 454 29.36 8.70 8.48
C THR A 454 27.91 9.22 8.51
N ASP A 455 27.17 9.00 9.60
CA ASP A 455 25.74 9.35 9.71
C ASP A 455 24.91 8.79 8.53
N GLN A 456 25.00 7.48 8.33
CA GLN A 456 24.38 6.75 7.21
C GLN A 456 24.84 7.18 5.81
N TYR A 457 26.08 7.66 5.69
CA TYR A 457 26.63 8.26 4.46
C TYR A 457 25.88 9.54 4.05
N ASN A 458 25.66 10.43 5.03
CA ASN A 458 24.99 11.72 4.84
C ASN A 458 25.70 12.57 3.77
N GLU A 459 24.93 13.12 2.82
CA GLU A 459 25.46 13.96 1.73
C GLU A 459 26.11 15.25 2.27
N ASN A 460 25.61 15.79 3.40
CA ASN A 460 26.19 16.94 4.10
C ASN A 460 27.57 16.65 4.74
N ARG A 461 28.03 15.40 4.69
CA ARG A 461 29.36 14.96 5.16
C ARG A 461 30.31 14.60 4.01
N ILE A 462 29.94 14.85 2.76
CA ILE A 462 30.82 14.62 1.61
C ILE A 462 32.01 15.59 1.66
N LEU A 463 33.22 15.02 1.56
CA LEU A 463 34.49 15.75 1.42
C LEU A 463 34.92 15.89 -0.05
N GLY A 464 34.44 14.99 -0.91
CA GLY A 464 34.73 15.03 -2.34
C GLY A 464 34.02 13.92 -3.12
N CYS A 465 33.73 14.19 -4.39
CA CYS A 465 33.12 13.28 -5.36
C CYS A 465 33.98 13.26 -6.63
N GLY A 466 34.38 12.08 -7.09
CA GLY A 466 35.25 11.93 -8.26
C GLY A 466 34.94 10.67 -9.08
N GLY A 467 35.80 10.35 -10.05
CA GLY A 467 35.67 9.12 -10.85
C GLY A 467 35.71 7.85 -10.00
N GLN A 468 36.64 7.81 -9.03
CA GLN A 468 36.87 6.63 -8.19
C GLN A 468 35.83 6.40 -7.08
N GLY A 469 34.99 7.38 -6.74
CA GLY A 469 34.08 7.26 -5.60
C GLY A 469 33.59 8.58 -5.00
N THR A 470 33.03 8.46 -3.80
CA THR A 470 32.67 9.58 -2.91
C THR A 470 33.34 9.38 -1.56
N VAL A 471 33.92 10.44 -1.00
CA VAL A 471 34.59 10.43 0.31
C VAL A 471 33.72 11.14 1.34
N TYR A 472 33.50 10.52 2.49
CA TYR A 472 32.66 11.03 3.58
C TYR A 472 33.48 11.30 4.85
N LYS A 473 33.20 12.41 5.55
CA LYS A 473 33.72 12.73 6.88
C LYS A 473 33.03 11.88 7.94
N GLY A 474 33.75 10.91 8.49
CA GLY A 474 33.29 10.05 9.57
C GLY A 474 33.85 10.44 10.94
N MET A 475 33.15 10.07 12.01
CA MET A 475 33.67 10.08 13.38
C MET A 475 33.53 8.68 13.98
N LEU A 476 34.65 8.02 14.28
CA LEU A 476 34.67 6.70 14.89
C LEU A 476 34.20 6.74 16.34
N ALA A 477 33.87 5.57 16.90
CA ALA A 477 33.37 5.45 18.28
C ALA A 477 34.39 5.85 19.36
N ASP A 478 35.68 5.95 19.00
CA ASP A 478 36.77 6.46 19.84
C ASP A 478 37.01 7.97 19.68
N GLY A 479 36.12 8.67 18.95
CA GLY A 479 36.20 10.10 18.67
C GLY A 479 37.10 10.49 17.50
N ARG A 480 37.88 9.55 16.91
CA ARG A 480 38.76 9.87 15.79
C ARG A 480 37.98 10.25 14.54
N ILE A 481 38.32 11.38 13.94
CA ILE A 481 37.76 11.83 12.65
C ILE A 481 38.49 11.10 11.53
N VAL A 482 37.75 10.56 10.57
CA VAL A 482 38.26 9.74 9.45
C VAL A 482 37.64 10.15 8.12
N ALA A 483 38.32 9.85 7.03
CA ALA A 483 37.78 9.94 5.67
C ALA A 483 37.40 8.55 5.16
N VAL A 484 36.12 8.35 4.80
CA VAL A 484 35.61 7.05 4.32
C VAL A 484 35.34 7.15 2.81
N LYS A 485 36.20 6.54 1.98
CA LYS A 485 36.04 6.45 0.52
C LYS A 485 35.13 5.27 0.18
N LYS A 486 34.08 5.55 -0.59
CA LYS A 486 33.11 4.58 -1.11
C LYS A 486 33.15 4.57 -2.63
N SER A 487 33.58 3.47 -3.22
CA SER A 487 33.67 3.32 -4.68
C SER A 487 32.28 3.34 -5.35
N LYS A 488 32.21 3.76 -6.61
CA LYS A 488 30.93 3.96 -7.32
C LYS A 488 30.26 2.67 -7.80
N ARG A 489 31.03 1.70 -8.33
CA ARG A 489 30.59 0.35 -8.72
C ARG A 489 31.72 -0.67 -8.48
N VAL A 490 31.45 -1.95 -8.73
CA VAL A 490 32.45 -3.04 -8.72
C VAL A 490 32.19 -3.99 -9.89
N ASP A 491 32.74 -3.63 -11.05
CA ASP A 491 33.14 -4.64 -12.04
C ASP A 491 34.43 -5.32 -11.54
N GLU A 492 34.92 -6.39 -12.20
CA GLU A 492 36.06 -7.16 -11.65
C GLU A 492 37.37 -6.34 -11.60
N ASP A 493 37.59 -5.48 -12.59
CA ASP A 493 38.72 -4.54 -12.65
C ASP A 493 38.75 -3.55 -11.46
N ASP A 494 37.57 -3.07 -11.03
CA ASP A 494 37.44 -2.16 -9.87
C ASP A 494 37.83 -2.83 -8.55
N LEU A 495 37.65 -4.15 -8.45
CA LEU A 495 38.04 -4.90 -7.26
C LEU A 495 39.56 -5.08 -7.19
N GLU A 496 40.24 -5.25 -8.32
CA GLU A 496 41.71 -5.27 -8.37
C GLU A 496 42.29 -3.93 -7.93
N VAL A 497 41.70 -2.81 -8.40
CA VAL A 497 42.03 -1.44 -7.95
C VAL A 497 41.93 -1.30 -6.43
N PHE A 498 40.82 -1.76 -5.83
CA PHE A 498 40.66 -1.74 -4.38
C PHE A 498 41.70 -2.60 -3.64
N ILE A 499 41.95 -3.84 -4.09
CA ILE A 499 42.91 -4.73 -3.45
C ILE A 499 44.33 -4.14 -3.53
N ASN A 500 44.73 -3.61 -4.68
CA ASN A 500 46.01 -2.94 -4.87
C ASN A 500 46.16 -1.73 -3.94
N GLU A 501 45.14 -0.87 -3.81
CA GLU A 501 45.19 0.29 -2.92
C GLU A 501 45.40 -0.12 -1.44
N VAL A 502 44.73 -1.19 -0.96
CA VAL A 502 44.96 -1.72 0.40
C VAL A 502 46.35 -2.32 0.55
N VAL A 503 46.82 -3.13 -0.41
CA VAL A 503 48.12 -3.80 -0.34
C VAL A 503 49.27 -2.79 -0.40
N ILE A 504 49.17 -1.76 -1.23
CA ILE A 504 50.16 -0.69 -1.34
C ILE A 504 50.18 0.16 -0.05
N LEU A 505 49.04 0.68 0.39
CA LEU A 505 48.99 1.59 1.54
C LEU A 505 49.24 0.90 2.90
N SER A 506 49.03 -0.42 3.01
CA SER A 506 49.42 -1.17 4.23
C SER A 506 50.94 -1.34 4.39
N GLN A 507 51.72 -1.12 3.32
CA GLN A 507 53.19 -1.19 3.34
C GLN A 507 53.88 0.18 3.41
N ILE A 508 53.13 1.27 3.18
CA ILE A 508 53.64 2.65 3.21
C ILE A 508 53.45 3.26 4.61
N ASN A 509 54.52 3.81 5.17
CA ASN A 509 54.45 4.67 6.35
C ASN A 509 55.34 5.90 6.14
N HIS A 510 54.76 6.98 5.60
CA HIS A 510 55.48 8.22 5.33
C HIS A 510 54.67 9.45 5.75
N ARG A 511 55.34 10.46 6.35
CA ARG A 511 54.68 11.64 6.94
C ARG A 511 53.90 12.48 5.92
N ASN A 512 54.31 12.44 4.64
CA ASN A 512 53.71 13.16 3.53
C ASN A 512 52.88 12.26 2.59
N VAL A 513 52.40 11.12 3.10
CA VAL A 513 51.40 10.26 2.43
C VAL A 513 50.19 10.12 3.35
N VAL A 514 48.97 10.14 2.79
CA VAL A 514 47.74 9.94 3.56
C VAL A 514 47.63 8.48 3.99
N ARG A 515 47.59 8.26 5.31
CA ARG A 515 47.60 6.94 5.92
C ARG A 515 46.25 6.24 5.82
N LEU A 516 46.28 5.00 5.31
CA LEU A 516 45.16 4.06 5.42
C LEU A 516 45.05 3.55 6.87
N LEU A 517 43.87 3.70 7.47
CA LEU A 517 43.55 3.19 8.80
C LEU A 517 42.86 1.83 8.74
N GLY A 518 42.16 1.53 7.64
CA GLY A 518 41.42 0.28 7.50
C GLY A 518 40.51 0.22 6.28
N CYS A 519 39.75 -0.87 6.20
CA CYS A 519 38.76 -1.08 5.15
C CYS A 519 37.51 -1.81 5.68
N CYS A 520 36.41 -1.78 4.92
CA CYS A 520 35.23 -2.61 5.16
C CYS A 520 34.88 -3.43 3.92
N LEU A 521 34.75 -4.75 4.10
CA LEU A 521 34.49 -5.72 3.04
C LEU A 521 33.07 -6.33 3.10
N GLU A 522 32.27 -5.97 4.10
CA GLU A 522 30.90 -6.49 4.29
C GLU A 522 29.85 -5.90 3.33
N THR A 523 30.25 -4.93 2.51
CA THR A 523 29.40 -4.11 1.63
C THR A 523 29.53 -4.50 0.16
N GLU A 524 28.55 -4.11 -0.66
CA GLU A 524 28.50 -4.43 -2.08
C GLU A 524 29.66 -3.81 -2.88
N VAL A 525 29.93 -2.52 -2.63
CA VAL A 525 31.21 -1.86 -2.91
C VAL A 525 32.06 -1.93 -1.64
N PRO A 526 33.36 -2.31 -1.70
CA PRO A 526 34.22 -2.22 -0.52
C PRO A 526 34.49 -0.74 -0.17
N LEU A 527 34.86 -0.49 1.10
CA LEU A 527 35.09 0.85 1.63
C LEU A 527 36.51 0.96 2.17
N LEU A 528 37.14 2.13 1.96
CA LEU A 528 38.47 2.46 2.50
C LEU A 528 38.33 3.56 3.56
N VAL A 529 39.13 3.47 4.63
CA VAL A 529 39.11 4.38 5.78
C VAL A 529 40.50 4.96 5.96
N TYR A 530 40.64 6.27 5.77
CA TYR A 530 41.89 7.01 5.88
C TYR A 530 41.85 7.96 7.07
N GLU A 531 43.01 8.48 7.47
CA GLU A 531 43.07 9.66 8.32
C GLU A 531 42.32 10.85 7.68
N PHE A 532 41.65 11.65 8.50
CA PHE A 532 41.00 12.86 8.01
C PHE A 532 42.02 14.00 7.93
N ILE A 533 42.09 14.63 6.74
CA ILE A 533 42.98 15.76 6.47
C ILE A 533 42.13 17.04 6.39
N PRO A 534 42.25 17.98 7.35
CA PRO A 534 41.21 19.00 7.58
C PRO A 534 41.20 20.14 6.57
N ASN A 535 42.35 20.56 6.03
CA ASN A 535 42.42 21.74 5.16
C ASN A 535 42.16 21.40 3.68
N GLY A 536 41.57 20.25 3.35
CA GLY A 536 41.14 19.95 1.98
C GLY A 536 42.29 19.77 0.97
N THR A 537 42.01 20.06 -0.30
CA THR A 537 42.93 19.82 -1.43
C THR A 537 43.81 21.03 -1.74
N LEU A 538 45.02 20.79 -2.24
CA LEU A 538 45.92 21.83 -2.71
C LEU A 538 45.31 22.63 -3.88
N PHE A 539 44.56 21.99 -4.77
CA PHE A 539 43.86 22.64 -5.89
C PHE A 539 42.97 23.80 -5.42
N GLN A 540 42.18 23.58 -4.36
CA GLN A 540 41.33 24.64 -3.78
C GLN A 540 42.18 25.82 -3.30
N HIS A 541 43.26 25.55 -2.55
CA HIS A 541 44.14 26.61 -2.01
C HIS A 541 44.96 27.36 -3.07
N ILE A 542 45.14 26.81 -4.28
CA ILE A 542 45.83 27.49 -5.38
C ILE A 542 44.83 28.30 -6.22
N HIS A 543 43.66 27.74 -6.53
CA HIS A 543 42.75 28.26 -7.57
C HIS A 543 41.48 28.93 -7.04
N GLU A 544 41.13 28.74 -5.76
CA GLU A 544 39.95 29.29 -5.09
C GLU A 544 40.42 30.13 -3.89
N PRO A 545 40.81 31.42 -4.11
CA PRO A 545 41.42 32.24 -3.08
C PRO A 545 40.45 32.50 -1.92
N ASN A 546 40.84 32.07 -0.72
CA ASN A 546 40.15 32.34 0.54
C ASN A 546 41.02 33.25 1.42
N GLU A 547 40.41 34.22 2.12
CA GLU A 547 41.16 35.22 2.91
C GLU A 547 42.00 34.59 4.03
N ASP A 548 41.59 33.43 4.54
CA ASP A 548 42.29 32.66 5.57
C ASP A 548 43.55 31.90 5.07
N PHE A 549 43.82 31.83 3.76
CA PHE A 549 44.99 31.12 3.24
C PHE A 549 46.11 32.07 2.77
N PRO A 550 47.08 32.40 3.64
CA PRO A 550 48.27 33.13 3.21
C PRO A 550 49.17 32.22 2.35
N SER A 551 48.95 32.25 1.02
CA SER A 551 49.72 31.47 0.02
C SER A 551 51.16 32.03 -0.17
N SER A 552 51.88 32.24 0.94
CA SER A 552 53.25 32.72 0.95
C SER A 552 54.15 31.82 0.10
N TRP A 553 55.21 32.41 -0.47
CA TRP A 553 56.18 31.65 -1.26
C TRP A 553 56.79 30.50 -0.44
N GLN A 554 57.13 30.74 0.82
CA GLN A 554 57.67 29.74 1.75
C GLN A 554 56.72 28.55 1.95
N MET A 555 55.41 28.79 1.89
CA MET A 555 54.38 27.76 2.02
C MET A 555 54.28 26.93 0.72
N ARG A 556 54.28 27.57 -0.45
CA ARG A 556 54.33 26.88 -1.77
C ARG A 556 55.60 26.02 -1.91
N MET A 557 56.75 26.54 -1.46
CA MET A 557 58.02 25.80 -1.38
C MET A 557 57.93 24.54 -0.53
N ARG A 558 57.34 24.67 0.67
CA ARG A 558 57.17 23.57 1.61
C ARG A 558 56.31 22.46 1.01
N ILE A 559 55.22 22.82 0.32
CA ILE A 559 54.37 21.86 -0.41
C ILE A 559 55.19 21.10 -1.46
N ALA A 560 55.91 21.81 -2.33
CA ALA A 560 56.69 21.19 -3.39
C ALA A 560 57.71 20.19 -2.83
N ARG A 561 58.47 20.57 -1.80
CA ARG A 561 59.42 19.69 -1.11
C ARG A 561 58.75 18.49 -0.46
N ASP A 562 57.64 18.70 0.25
CA ASP A 562 56.90 17.64 0.94
C ASP A 562 56.36 16.57 -0.04
N VAL A 563 55.84 16.99 -1.19
CA VAL A 563 55.37 16.09 -2.26
C VAL A 563 56.55 15.40 -2.95
N ALA A 564 57.65 16.11 -3.23
CA ALA A 564 58.84 15.52 -3.83
C ALA A 564 59.47 14.46 -2.91
N GLY A 565 59.53 14.72 -1.60
CA GLY A 565 59.98 13.73 -0.61
C GLY A 565 59.07 12.51 -0.52
N ALA A 566 57.75 12.69 -0.60
CA ALA A 566 56.80 11.58 -0.67
C ALA A 566 57.02 10.71 -1.91
N LEU A 567 57.17 11.32 -3.09
CA LEU A 567 57.42 10.60 -4.34
C LEU A 567 58.78 9.91 -4.35
N SER A 568 59.84 10.57 -3.88
CA SER A 568 61.16 9.96 -3.71
C SER A 568 61.11 8.74 -2.78
N TYR A 569 60.29 8.78 -1.72
CA TYR A 569 60.08 7.63 -0.86
C TYR A 569 59.41 6.49 -1.62
N LEU A 570 58.32 6.76 -2.34
CA LEU A 570 57.56 5.75 -3.10
C LEU A 570 58.38 5.10 -4.21
N HIS A 571 59.20 5.88 -4.94
CA HIS A 571 60.00 5.38 -6.06
C HIS A 571 61.25 4.60 -5.62
N PHE A 572 61.91 5.01 -4.53
CA PHE A 572 63.26 4.55 -4.19
C PHE A 572 63.42 3.90 -2.81
N ALA A 573 62.67 4.35 -1.79
CA ALA A 573 62.86 3.93 -0.40
C ALA A 573 61.80 2.93 0.11
N ALA A 574 60.72 2.71 -0.65
CA ALA A 574 59.74 1.65 -0.39
C ALA A 574 60.32 0.25 -0.66
N SER A 575 59.72 -0.77 -0.05
CA SER A 575 60.15 -2.19 -0.19
C SER A 575 60.10 -2.72 -1.62
N LYS A 576 59.23 -2.12 -2.45
CA LYS A 576 59.17 -2.24 -3.90
C LYS A 576 58.92 -0.83 -4.46
N PRO A 577 59.47 -0.45 -5.63
CA PRO A 577 59.12 0.80 -6.27
C PRO A 577 57.61 0.90 -6.50
N ILE A 578 56.99 1.99 -6.07
CA ILE A 578 55.55 2.23 -6.20
C ILE A 578 55.35 3.48 -7.05
N TYR A 579 54.75 3.31 -8.23
CA TYR A 579 54.40 4.42 -9.13
C TYR A 579 52.98 4.86 -8.85
N HIS A 580 52.76 6.17 -8.66
CA HIS A 580 51.47 6.71 -8.23
C HIS A 580 50.45 6.80 -9.37
N ARG A 581 50.90 7.29 -10.54
CA ARG A 581 50.16 7.36 -11.81
C ARG A 581 49.00 8.37 -11.90
N ASP A 582 48.80 9.19 -10.87
CA ASP A 582 47.75 10.24 -10.88
C ASP A 582 48.11 11.40 -9.92
N ILE A 583 49.33 11.92 -10.06
CA ILE A 583 49.82 13.08 -9.30
C ILE A 583 49.25 14.36 -9.88
N LYS A 584 48.51 15.09 -9.06
CA LYS A 584 47.82 16.34 -9.38
C LYS A 584 47.46 17.09 -8.09
N SER A 585 47.20 18.39 -8.19
CA SER A 585 46.87 19.24 -7.04
C SER A 585 45.56 18.86 -6.33
N THR A 586 44.63 18.14 -6.98
CA THR A 586 43.43 17.59 -6.31
C THR A 586 43.70 16.33 -5.47
N ASN A 587 44.79 15.61 -5.72
CA ASN A 587 45.21 14.42 -4.96
C ASN A 587 46.24 14.73 -3.86
N ILE A 588 46.62 16.00 -3.70
CA ILE A 588 47.50 16.47 -2.62
C ILE A 588 46.63 17.19 -1.59
N LEU A 589 46.61 16.70 -0.35
CA LEU A 589 45.83 17.27 0.75
C LEU A 589 46.73 18.04 1.73
N LEU A 590 46.16 19.01 2.45
CA LEU A 590 46.89 19.82 3.44
C LEU A 590 46.46 19.52 4.87
N ASP A 591 47.42 19.16 5.75
CA ASP A 591 47.14 18.92 7.17
C ASP A 591 46.93 20.21 7.99
N GLU A 592 46.69 20.08 9.30
CA GLU A 592 46.48 21.20 10.24
C GLU A 592 47.61 22.24 10.24
N LYS A 593 48.84 21.83 9.90
CA LYS A 593 50.04 22.68 9.82
C LYS A 593 50.38 23.03 8.37
N TYR A 594 49.43 22.79 7.47
CA TYR A 594 49.53 22.85 6.03
C TYR A 594 50.76 22.12 5.46
N ARG A 595 51.11 20.95 6.02
CA ARG A 595 52.03 20.00 5.36
C ARG A 595 51.28 19.26 4.27
N ALA A 596 51.94 19.03 3.15
CA ALA A 596 51.33 18.33 2.02
C ALA A 596 51.34 16.81 2.25
N LYS A 597 50.23 16.15 1.97
CA LYS A 597 50.11 14.69 1.96
C LYS A 597 49.56 14.21 0.63
N VAL A 598 50.30 13.32 -0.03
CA VAL A 598 49.88 12.65 -1.26
C VAL A 598 48.79 11.61 -0.94
N SER A 599 47.73 11.54 -1.74
CA SER A 599 46.56 10.70 -1.53
C SER A 599 46.07 10.06 -2.84
N ASP A 600 45.12 9.14 -2.72
CA ASP A 600 44.40 8.48 -3.84
C ASP A 600 45.26 7.49 -4.67
N PHE A 601 45.55 6.33 -4.08
CA PHE A 601 46.48 5.33 -4.61
C PHE A 601 45.81 4.25 -5.50
N GLY A 602 44.56 4.46 -5.93
CA GLY A 602 43.80 3.46 -6.72
C GLY A 602 44.44 3.10 -8.07
N THR A 603 45.04 4.08 -8.75
CA THR A 603 45.77 3.86 -10.01
C THR A 603 47.18 3.31 -9.82
N SER A 604 47.71 3.39 -8.60
CA SER A 604 49.12 3.09 -8.30
C SER A 604 49.45 1.61 -8.48
N ARG A 605 50.72 1.31 -8.75
CA ARG A 605 51.21 -0.06 -8.94
C ARG A 605 52.61 -0.23 -8.36
N SER A 606 52.86 -1.36 -7.71
CA SER A 606 54.20 -1.79 -7.30
C SER A 606 54.90 -2.50 -8.45
N VAL A 607 56.14 -2.16 -8.72
CA VAL A 607 56.97 -2.74 -9.78
C VAL A 607 57.88 -3.83 -9.19
N ALA A 608 58.16 -4.88 -9.96
CA ALA A 608 59.19 -5.85 -9.59
C ALA A 608 60.59 -5.25 -9.80
N ILE A 609 61.57 -5.65 -8.99
CA ILE A 609 62.91 -5.00 -8.94
C ILE A 609 63.67 -5.13 -10.28
N ASP A 610 63.32 -6.13 -11.09
CA ASP A 610 63.85 -6.44 -12.42
C ASP A 610 63.15 -5.72 -13.58
N GLN A 611 62.05 -4.99 -13.34
CA GLN A 611 61.26 -4.31 -14.37
C GLN A 611 61.54 -2.81 -14.43
N THR A 612 61.92 -2.31 -15.61
CA THR A 612 62.23 -0.88 -15.84
C THR A 612 61.00 -0.03 -16.15
N HIS A 613 59.88 -0.64 -16.57
CA HIS A 613 58.66 0.06 -16.96
C HIS A 613 57.43 -0.82 -16.74
N LEU A 614 56.27 -0.20 -16.63
CA LEU A 614 54.97 -0.86 -16.59
C LEU A 614 54.24 -0.69 -17.92
N THR A 615 54.13 -1.75 -18.71
CA THR A 615 53.26 -1.78 -19.90
C THR A 615 51.81 -2.00 -19.43
N THR A 616 50.99 -0.97 -19.52
CA THR A 616 49.62 -0.98 -18.96
C THR A 616 48.73 0.02 -19.69
N ARG A 617 47.40 -0.17 -19.61
CA ARG A 617 46.42 0.77 -20.16
C ARG A 617 46.74 2.19 -19.67
N VAL A 618 46.69 3.15 -20.59
CA VAL A 618 46.89 4.57 -20.29
C VAL A 618 45.83 5.04 -19.28
N LEU A 619 46.28 5.41 -18.08
CA LEU A 619 45.47 5.94 -16.98
C LEU A 619 46.17 7.16 -16.38
N GLY A 620 45.40 8.18 -16.03
CA GLY A 620 45.87 9.42 -15.41
C GLY A 620 44.95 10.59 -15.76
N THR A 621 45.21 11.77 -15.19
CA THR A 621 44.41 12.97 -15.45
C THR A 621 44.95 13.79 -16.62
N PHE A 622 44.09 14.11 -17.59
CA PHE A 622 44.44 14.95 -18.73
C PHE A 622 45.00 16.32 -18.26
N GLY A 623 46.09 16.79 -18.88
CA GLY A 623 46.87 17.95 -18.43
C GLY A 623 48.08 17.60 -17.56
N TYR A 624 48.01 16.54 -16.75
CA TYR A 624 49.14 16.01 -15.95
C TYR A 624 49.82 14.80 -16.60
N LEU A 625 49.14 14.17 -17.57
CA LEU A 625 49.59 12.95 -18.22
C LEU A 625 50.89 13.15 -19.02
N ASP A 626 51.88 12.30 -18.74
CA ASP A 626 53.16 12.26 -19.45
C ASP A 626 52.97 11.93 -20.95
N PRO A 627 53.46 12.78 -21.88
CA PRO A 627 53.32 12.55 -23.32
C PRO A 627 54.07 11.30 -23.82
N GLU A 628 55.19 10.92 -23.19
CA GLU A 628 55.93 9.70 -23.56
C GLU A 628 55.15 8.45 -23.15
N TYR A 629 54.56 8.45 -21.94
CA TYR A 629 53.64 7.39 -21.51
C TYR A 629 52.39 7.31 -22.39
N PHE A 630 51.79 8.46 -22.74
CA PHE A 630 50.59 8.50 -23.59
C PHE A 630 50.82 7.86 -24.97
N GLN A 631 52.01 8.06 -25.56
CA GLN A 631 52.37 7.48 -26.85
C GLN A 631 52.84 6.02 -26.76
N SER A 632 53.64 5.67 -25.76
CA SER A 632 54.28 4.35 -25.64
C SER A 632 53.45 3.30 -24.88
N SER A 633 52.48 3.73 -24.06
CA SER A 633 51.82 2.92 -23.01
C SER A 633 52.78 2.31 -21.97
N GLN A 634 54.03 2.79 -21.88
CA GLN A 634 55.03 2.37 -20.90
C GLN A 634 55.13 3.43 -19.79
N PHE A 635 54.67 3.10 -18.58
CA PHE A 635 54.78 4.01 -17.44
C PHE A 635 56.11 3.79 -16.70
N THR A 636 56.80 4.88 -16.35
CA THR A 636 58.06 4.85 -15.59
C THR A 636 57.98 5.77 -14.37
N GLU A 637 58.96 5.73 -13.48
CA GLU A 637 59.09 6.70 -12.39
C GLU A 637 59.17 8.16 -12.92
N LYS A 638 59.71 8.33 -14.14
CA LYS A 638 59.78 9.63 -14.83
C LYS A 638 58.43 10.16 -15.31
N SER A 639 57.39 9.34 -15.36
CA SER A 639 56.03 9.77 -15.69
C SER A 639 55.33 10.43 -14.49
N ASP A 640 55.61 9.96 -13.27
CA ASP A 640 55.25 10.68 -12.03
C ASP A 640 56.06 12.00 -11.90
N VAL A 641 57.34 12.03 -12.31
CA VAL A 641 58.16 13.27 -12.33
C VAL A 641 57.53 14.34 -13.22
N TYR A 642 57.07 13.97 -14.42
CA TYR A 642 56.37 14.90 -15.32
C TYR A 642 55.10 15.45 -14.68
N SER A 643 54.28 14.56 -14.10
CA SER A 643 53.04 14.92 -13.39
C SER A 643 53.30 15.89 -12.23
N PHE A 644 54.38 15.68 -11.46
CA PHE A 644 54.84 16.60 -10.43
C PHE A 644 55.33 17.94 -11.00
N GLY A 645 56.02 17.93 -12.15
CA GLY A 645 56.42 19.13 -12.87
C GLY A 645 55.23 20.05 -13.21
N VAL A 646 54.09 19.48 -13.59
CA VAL A 646 52.84 20.24 -13.79
C VAL A 646 52.35 20.85 -12.48
N VAL A 647 52.33 20.10 -11.38
CA VAL A 647 51.99 20.63 -10.04
C VAL A 647 52.93 21.75 -9.59
N MET A 648 54.23 21.67 -9.93
CA MET A 648 55.17 22.77 -9.70
C MET A 648 54.76 24.03 -10.49
N VAL A 649 54.36 23.89 -11.75
CA VAL A 649 53.87 25.03 -12.55
C VAL A 649 52.59 25.64 -11.96
N GLU A 650 51.63 24.83 -11.49
CA GLU A 650 50.44 25.33 -10.79
C GLU A 650 50.83 26.11 -9.51
N LEU A 651 51.78 25.59 -8.72
CA LEU A 651 52.31 26.27 -7.55
C LEU A 651 53.04 27.59 -7.88
N LEU A 652 53.74 27.68 -9.01
CA LEU A 652 54.43 28.89 -9.44
C LEU A 652 53.47 29.96 -9.96
N THR A 653 52.50 29.56 -10.77
CA THR A 653 51.61 30.48 -11.50
C THR A 653 50.37 30.88 -10.71
N GLY A 654 49.81 29.97 -9.90
CA GLY A 654 48.43 30.10 -9.42
C GLY A 654 47.37 29.70 -10.45
N GLU A 655 47.78 29.25 -11.64
CA GLU A 655 46.90 28.88 -12.75
C GLU A 655 46.63 27.37 -12.78
N LYS A 656 45.52 26.99 -13.40
CA LYS A 656 45.15 25.57 -13.59
C LYS A 656 46.04 24.95 -14.67
N ALA A 657 46.37 23.67 -14.51
CA ALA A 657 47.16 22.89 -15.47
C ALA A 657 46.69 22.98 -16.95
N ILE A 658 45.40 23.29 -17.18
CA ILE A 658 44.86 23.67 -18.48
C ILE A 658 44.14 25.01 -18.30
N SER A 659 44.75 26.10 -18.79
CA SER A 659 44.15 27.44 -18.83
C SER A 659 44.19 28.00 -20.26
N SER A 660 43.21 28.85 -20.59
CA SER A 660 43.10 29.53 -21.90
C SER A 660 43.74 30.92 -21.91
N VAL A 661 44.35 31.35 -20.80
CA VAL A 661 44.83 32.72 -20.57
C VAL A 661 46.36 32.72 -20.48
N ARG A 662 47.00 33.52 -21.33
CA ARG A 662 48.44 33.83 -21.19
C ARG A 662 48.60 34.90 -20.11
N ALA A 663 49.29 34.57 -19.02
CA ALA A 663 49.57 35.51 -17.93
C ALA A 663 51.06 35.93 -17.94
N ASP A 664 51.31 37.24 -17.93
CA ASP A 664 52.66 37.82 -17.88
C ASP A 664 53.34 37.59 -16.52
N SER A 665 54.62 37.21 -16.55
CA SER A 665 55.34 36.76 -15.37
C SER A 665 55.82 37.90 -14.47
N ARG A 666 55.43 37.88 -13.18
CA ARG A 666 56.18 38.61 -12.13
C ARG A 666 57.39 37.76 -11.69
N ARG A 667 58.58 38.30 -11.90
CA ARG A 667 59.86 37.81 -11.35
C ARG A 667 60.21 38.70 -10.13
N GLU A 668 61.06 38.33 -9.18
CA GLU A 668 62.13 37.31 -9.14
C GLU A 668 62.04 36.42 -7.88
N GLN A 669 62.99 35.49 -7.68
CA GLN A 669 62.97 34.32 -6.76
C GLN A 669 62.34 33.03 -7.31
N VAL A 670 61.74 33.07 -8.52
CA VAL A 670 61.10 31.92 -9.17
C VAL A 670 62.05 31.12 -10.09
N ALA A 671 63.13 31.72 -10.58
CA ALA A 671 63.91 31.23 -11.72
C ALA A 671 64.46 29.79 -11.56
N ALA A 672 65.12 29.47 -10.43
CA ALA A 672 65.67 28.14 -10.19
C ALA A 672 64.59 27.03 -10.19
N ILE A 673 63.37 27.36 -9.77
CA ILE A 673 62.27 26.41 -9.62
C ILE A 673 61.47 26.27 -10.91
N ALA A 674 61.34 27.36 -11.67
CA ALA A 674 60.87 27.29 -13.04
C ALA A 674 61.80 26.42 -13.89
N GLU A 675 63.13 26.50 -13.69
CA GLU A 675 64.10 25.65 -14.38
C GLU A 675 64.06 24.18 -13.92
N LEU A 676 63.87 23.91 -12.61
CA LEU A 676 63.64 22.56 -12.11
C LEU A 676 62.32 21.96 -12.67
N ALA A 677 61.22 22.73 -12.67
CA ALA A 677 59.96 22.33 -13.26
C ALA A 677 60.10 22.07 -14.78
N ARG A 678 60.84 22.92 -15.51
CA ARG A 678 61.13 22.75 -16.93
C ARG A 678 61.90 21.44 -17.20
N ARG A 679 62.85 21.06 -16.35
CA ARG A 679 63.55 19.76 -16.42
C ARG A 679 62.62 18.59 -16.11
N CYS A 680 61.71 18.71 -15.14
CA CYS A 680 60.68 17.69 -14.88
C CYS A 680 59.73 17.50 -16.08
N LEU A 681 59.43 18.57 -16.82
CA LEU A 681 58.54 18.58 -17.98
C LEU A 681 59.23 18.26 -19.32
N HIS A 682 60.46 17.78 -19.32
CA HIS A 682 61.20 17.45 -20.54
C HIS A 682 60.50 16.32 -21.33
N LEU A 683 60.31 16.48 -22.65
CA LEU A 683 59.53 15.53 -23.47
C LEU A 683 60.09 14.10 -23.42
N ASN A 684 61.41 13.94 -23.57
CA ASN A 684 62.11 12.67 -23.35
C ASN A 684 62.37 12.45 -21.85
N GLY A 685 61.80 11.38 -21.28
CA GLY A 685 61.86 11.01 -19.87
C GLY A 685 63.25 10.60 -19.38
N LYS A 686 64.15 10.16 -20.26
CA LYS A 686 65.56 9.90 -19.88
C LYS A 686 66.27 11.16 -19.39
N ASN A 687 65.90 12.33 -19.93
CA ASN A 687 66.48 13.62 -19.56
C ASN A 687 65.78 14.29 -18.35
N ARG A 688 64.67 13.75 -17.86
CA ARG A 688 64.03 14.21 -16.62
C ARG A 688 64.87 13.77 -15.42
N PRO A 689 65.00 14.57 -14.35
CA PRO A 689 65.60 14.11 -13.10
C PRO A 689 64.77 13.00 -12.45
N THR A 690 65.35 12.26 -11.52
CA THR A 690 64.64 11.37 -10.60
C THR A 690 63.99 12.16 -9.47
N MET A 691 62.92 11.64 -8.85
CA MET A 691 62.30 12.33 -7.71
C MET A 691 63.24 12.49 -6.49
N LYS A 692 64.29 11.67 -6.39
CA LYS A 692 65.34 11.81 -5.39
C LYS A 692 66.20 13.06 -5.63
N GLU A 693 66.64 13.28 -6.87
CA GLU A 693 67.39 14.49 -7.25
C GLU A 693 66.52 15.73 -7.08
N VAL A 694 65.25 15.68 -7.51
CA VAL A 694 64.27 16.77 -7.33
C VAL A 694 64.07 17.12 -5.86
N ALA A 695 63.93 16.13 -4.97
CA ALA A 695 63.77 16.36 -3.54
C ALA A 695 65.02 17.02 -2.91
N VAL A 696 66.22 16.53 -3.24
CA VAL A 696 67.50 17.09 -2.76
C VAL A 696 67.69 18.54 -3.25
N GLU A 697 67.38 18.81 -4.52
CA GLU A 697 67.52 20.16 -5.08
C GLU A 697 66.55 21.16 -4.43
N LEU A 698 65.29 20.74 -4.17
CA LEU A 698 64.31 21.55 -3.44
C LEU A 698 64.71 21.81 -1.98
N GLU A 699 65.35 20.86 -1.32
CA GLU A 699 65.92 21.06 0.03
C GLU A 699 67.04 22.10 0.02
N GLY A 700 67.97 22.02 -0.94
CA GLY A 700 69.04 23.02 -1.10
C GLY A 700 68.51 24.43 -1.39
N ILE A 701 67.53 24.56 -2.29
CA ILE A 701 66.89 25.84 -2.62
C ILE A 701 66.18 26.45 -1.39
N GLN A 702 65.63 25.64 -0.49
CA GLN A 702 65.03 26.14 0.75
C GLN A 702 66.09 26.62 1.77
N GLN A 703 67.17 25.86 1.97
CA GLN A 703 68.22 26.19 2.95
C GLN A 703 68.94 27.49 2.62
N LEU A 704 69.14 27.80 1.34
CA LEU A 704 69.74 29.06 0.87
C LEU A 704 68.97 30.32 1.35
N LYS A 705 67.67 30.20 1.66
CA LYS A 705 66.87 31.30 2.23
C LYS A 705 66.91 31.36 3.76
N GLU A 706 67.09 30.24 4.45
CA GLU A 706 67.14 30.19 5.92
C GLU A 706 68.52 30.64 6.45
N GLY A 707 69.60 30.44 5.69
CA GLY A 707 70.96 30.87 6.06
C GLY A 707 71.25 32.39 5.98
N SER A 708 70.31 33.21 5.53
CA SER A 708 70.52 34.66 5.30
C SER A 708 70.16 35.57 6.48
N VAL A 709 69.86 35.02 7.68
CA VAL A 709 69.42 35.80 8.86
C VAL A 709 70.05 35.33 10.18
N VAL A 710 71.35 35.57 10.39
CA VAL A 710 71.98 35.94 11.69
C VAL A 710 73.25 36.76 11.40
N VAL A 711 73.52 37.80 12.20
CA VAL A 711 74.63 38.76 12.04
C VAL A 711 75.80 38.46 13.01
N GLN A 712 77.00 38.86 12.59
CA GLN A 712 78.29 38.99 13.32
C GLN A 712 78.26 38.96 14.87
N ASN A 713 79.14 38.16 15.52
CA ASN A 713 80.43 38.64 16.08
C ASN A 713 81.19 37.62 16.96
N HIS A 714 82.51 37.86 17.07
CA HIS A 714 83.51 37.36 18.04
C HIS A 714 84.04 35.90 18.02
N ASP A 715 85.31 35.83 17.57
CA ASP A 715 86.49 35.23 18.23
C ASP A 715 86.71 33.72 18.39
N ASN A 716 87.67 33.28 17.57
CA ASN A 716 88.89 32.57 17.94
C ASN A 716 88.87 31.14 18.54
N ASN A 717 89.37 30.23 17.69
CA ASN A 717 90.37 29.20 18.02
C ASN A 717 89.89 27.84 18.59
N ARG A 718 89.70 26.85 17.69
CA ARG A 718 90.45 25.57 17.70
C ARG A 718 90.18 24.67 16.48
N GLN A 719 91.11 24.72 15.53
CA GLN A 719 91.80 23.61 14.85
C GLN A 719 91.06 22.31 14.43
N CYS A 720 90.89 22.20 13.11
CA CYS A 720 90.96 21.04 12.20
C CYS A 720 90.81 19.58 12.69
N HIS A 721 89.99 18.83 11.94
CA HIS A 721 90.45 17.59 11.29
C HIS A 721 89.95 17.54 9.83
N SER A 722 90.81 17.08 8.93
CA SER A 722 90.67 17.15 7.47
C SER A 722 90.28 15.81 6.82
N VAL A 723 89.53 15.85 5.72
CA VAL A 723 89.67 14.90 4.60
C VAL A 723 89.52 15.67 3.28
N HIS A 724 90.46 15.47 2.35
CA HIS A 724 90.45 15.99 0.97
C HIS A 724 89.17 15.56 0.22
N GLU A 725 88.49 16.40 -0.56
CA GLU A 725 88.92 17.05 -1.81
C GLU A 725 89.09 16.06 -2.97
N PHE A 726 88.15 16.13 -3.92
CA PHE A 726 88.37 15.87 -5.34
C PHE A 726 87.46 16.82 -6.12
N ALA A 727 88.05 17.69 -6.93
CA ALA A 727 87.34 18.64 -7.78
C ALA A 727 88.03 18.74 -9.14
N GLU A 728 87.29 18.47 -10.20
CA GLU A 728 87.54 18.92 -11.58
C GLU A 728 86.16 19.34 -12.10
N SER A 729 85.82 20.63 -12.02
CA SER A 729 86.10 21.67 -13.01
C SER A 729 85.40 21.44 -14.36
N TYR A 730 84.38 22.24 -14.66
CA TYR A 730 84.10 22.68 -16.03
C TYR A 730 83.66 24.14 -16.03
N ASP A 731 84.09 24.83 -17.10
CA ASP A 731 84.27 26.28 -17.14
C ASP A 731 82.97 27.08 -17.34
N PHE A 732 82.98 28.33 -16.90
CA PHE A 732 81.87 29.27 -17.10
C PHE A 732 82.25 30.29 -18.19
N SER A 733 81.90 30.01 -19.45
CA SER A 733 82.12 30.95 -20.55
C SER A 733 80.79 31.42 -21.18
N CYS A 734 80.44 32.68 -20.93
CA CYS A 734 79.35 33.35 -21.64
C CYS A 734 79.80 33.75 -23.05
N ILE A 735 79.06 33.36 -24.09
CA ILE A 735 79.09 34.03 -25.39
C ILE A 735 77.66 34.36 -25.81
N SER A 736 77.43 35.64 -26.07
CA SER A 736 76.20 36.20 -26.62
C SER A 736 76.02 35.83 -28.11
N GLY A 737 74.85 35.31 -28.48
CA GLY A 737 74.44 35.10 -29.87
C GLY A 737 72.94 35.37 -30.01
N SER A 738 72.57 36.24 -30.95
CA SER A 738 71.19 36.72 -31.16
C SER A 738 70.57 36.09 -32.41
N MET A 739 69.22 36.04 -32.45
CA MET A 739 68.35 35.67 -33.59
C MET A 739 68.39 34.17 -33.99
N HIS A 740 67.31 33.57 -34.52
CA HIS A 740 66.07 34.15 -35.06
C HIS A 740 64.79 33.50 -34.53
N LEU A 741 63.67 34.19 -34.76
CA LEU A 741 62.30 33.76 -34.51
C LEU A 741 61.73 33.23 -35.82
N ASP A 742 61.33 31.96 -35.89
CA ASP A 742 60.58 31.42 -37.03
C ASP A 742 59.17 30.98 -36.62
N THR A 743 58.22 31.35 -37.47
CA THR A 743 56.78 31.26 -37.23
C THR A 743 56.24 29.96 -37.82
N ILE A 744 55.57 29.12 -37.02
CA ILE A 744 54.87 27.94 -37.56
C ILE A 744 53.42 28.31 -37.88
N THR A 745 53.14 28.36 -39.18
CA THR A 745 51.82 28.58 -39.78
C THR A 745 50.88 27.41 -39.50
N ALA A 746 49.59 27.69 -39.35
CA ALA A 746 48.55 26.67 -39.24
C ALA A 746 48.33 25.93 -40.58
N CYS A 747 48.17 24.61 -40.53
CA CYS A 747 47.60 23.82 -41.62
C CYS A 747 46.31 23.14 -41.13
N SER A 748 45.19 23.57 -41.68
CA SER A 748 43.94 22.80 -41.67
C SER A 748 43.91 21.93 -42.92
N ALA A 749 43.51 20.66 -42.78
CA ALA A 749 43.16 19.80 -43.90
C ALA A 749 42.00 18.89 -43.49
N GLU A 750 40.97 18.87 -44.34
CA GLU A 750 39.77 18.05 -44.17
C GLU A 750 40.04 16.60 -44.57
N MET A 751 39.22 15.66 -44.08
CA MET A 751 39.09 14.33 -44.68
C MET A 751 37.61 14.00 -44.88
N GLU A 752 37.27 13.68 -46.12
CA GLU A 752 35.92 13.39 -46.58
C GLU A 752 35.42 11.98 -46.20
N HIS A 753 34.10 11.83 -46.16
CA HIS A 753 33.43 10.54 -46.04
C HIS A 753 33.32 9.82 -47.40
N PRO A 754 33.40 8.48 -47.44
CA PRO A 754 32.77 7.67 -48.48
C PRO A 754 31.42 7.12 -47.99
N LEU A 755 30.37 7.35 -48.76
CA LEU A 755 29.09 6.63 -48.69
C LEU A 755 29.20 5.30 -49.46
N LEU A 756 28.56 4.24 -48.97
CA LEU A 756 28.05 3.13 -49.79
C LEU A 756 26.84 2.46 -49.11
N ASP A 757 25.67 2.75 -49.68
CA ASP A 757 24.42 1.98 -49.86
C ASP A 757 23.90 0.93 -48.85
N GLU A 758 22.62 1.12 -48.51
CA GLU A 758 21.63 0.15 -47.98
C GLU A 758 21.17 -0.85 -49.07
N PRO A 759 20.46 -1.97 -48.77
CA PRO A 759 19.50 -2.18 -47.67
C PRO A 759 19.81 -3.29 -46.65
#